data_AF-A0D4V8-F1
#
_entry.id   AF-A0D4V8-F1
#
_cell.length_a   1.000
_cell.length_b   1.000
_cell.length_c   1.000
_cell.angle_alpha   90.00
_cell.angle_beta   90.00
_cell.angle_gamma   90.00
#
_symmetry.space_group_name_H-M   'P 1'
#
loop_
_entity.id
_entity.type
_entity.pdbx_description
1 polymer ?
#
loop_
_entity_poly.entity_id
_entity_poly.type
_entity_poly.pdbx_seq_one_letter_code
_entity_poly.pdbx_strand_id
1 'polypeptide(L)'
;MQGNQGSQKKDIEFGSCPFSEAMKPPKGHENKCRSNQRSKLQMEVLKRKKRKKKSNPKEDVHLCRVKKKEIRPLGHLEEQYDTYYISPLNYLLDTRGLWMLAFDSKEVKKGKALQYSILGPIKDRRKVFDTYPTYLKSTLFHDDENTKKLRQCEVAQRFFVYDKFREKGNKLLQKQEYDEAIRYYERALGCFRYLEVVEPPEEESDEEEANQQQDTSNMTEKERKELEDMKKSAKQYRKEQKEFKKQYKSLMTIYTDENVKYNGVEHIQDEADKEMCNSIMYGLYLNMSVCYMKMSHFDLARKILDDAGVIQKENSQYLFRYSQAILYDKWSTYKDLLRAKELIEKAISLSNVENIFKQGPGILKLMGLENAKEIYVEHAHRVMEALKLKKQWVQEIVEPLFLRAKEIDEIEQEMIEDGKVPYEEGVTDVVDPDDLIQQQNETDKQFLYRVCMPQLTQEHQEYEIVKEMVNKYYRIIEFYAEQKKYDQVKIAKQELQRLLETVQTMSFYMNLDLIDYENDEILKELVTKHQINFTDRKYVRRLIRLCRENVTEIFGQGKFNFEVFEYAMTDYFKKKREQEEREREEYLKQHPEPVKPKQESSFLKKTLFSTEFWMQMLVLLLVMGAMFYFNNNTGFIGKLFSLKK
;
A
#
# COMPACT_ATOMS: atom_id res chain seq x y z
N MET A 1 -54.19 -7.98 47.37
CA MET A 1 -53.27 -7.18 48.20
C MET A 1 -51.86 -7.37 47.65
N GLN A 2 -51.14 -6.27 47.55
CA GLN A 2 -49.92 -6.06 46.76
C GLN A 2 -48.76 -6.99 47.14
N GLY A 3 -47.94 -7.37 46.16
CA GLY A 3 -46.67 -8.09 46.38
C GLY A 3 -45.82 -8.13 45.12
N ASN A 4 -44.91 -7.15 45.03
CA ASN A 4 -43.84 -6.97 44.03
C ASN A 4 -43.16 -8.27 43.59
N GLN A 5 -43.04 -8.48 42.26
CA GLN A 5 -42.02 -9.35 41.68
C GLN A 5 -40.88 -8.48 41.14
N GLY A 6 -39.74 -8.52 41.84
CA GLY A 6 -38.50 -7.90 41.43
C GLY A 6 -37.82 -8.71 40.33
N SER A 7 -37.47 -8.03 39.24
CA SER A 7 -36.63 -8.52 38.16
C SER A 7 -35.20 -8.77 38.69
N GLN A 8 -34.76 -10.04 38.69
CA GLN A 8 -33.36 -10.39 38.90
C GLN A 8 -32.62 -10.27 37.56
N LYS A 9 -31.75 -9.27 37.45
CA LYS A 9 -30.66 -9.26 36.47
C LYS A 9 -29.72 -10.42 36.81
N LYS A 10 -29.59 -11.37 35.88
CA LYS A 10 -28.51 -12.36 35.91
C LYS A 10 -27.24 -11.67 35.43
N ASP A 11 -26.30 -11.45 36.34
CA ASP A 11 -24.94 -11.09 35.99
C ASP A 11 -24.30 -12.30 35.30
N ILE A 12 -23.81 -12.08 34.09
CA ILE A 12 -23.05 -13.07 33.32
C ILE A 12 -21.64 -13.09 33.91
N GLU A 13 -21.32 -14.15 34.65
CA GLU A 13 -19.96 -14.43 35.11
C GLU A 13 -19.05 -14.73 33.91
N PHE A 14 -18.24 -13.75 33.51
CA PHE A 14 -17.11 -14.00 32.62
C PHE A 14 -16.05 -14.82 33.38
N GLY A 15 -15.66 -15.96 32.79
CA GLY A 15 -14.69 -16.89 33.35
C GLY A 15 -13.45 -16.20 33.91
N SER A 16 -13.07 -16.58 35.12
CA SER A 16 -11.91 -16.08 35.84
C SER A 16 -10.63 -16.29 35.03
N CYS A 17 -10.09 -15.20 34.50
CA CYS A 17 -8.78 -15.20 33.89
C CYS A 17 -7.73 -15.62 34.96
N PRO A 18 -6.82 -16.58 34.68
CA PRO A 18 -5.80 -17.03 35.62
C PRO A 18 -4.75 -15.96 36.02
N PHE A 19 -4.92 -14.71 35.58
CA PHE A 19 -4.02 -13.58 35.82
C PHE A 19 -4.33 -12.72 37.06
N SER A 20 -5.39 -13.01 37.82
CA SER A 20 -5.80 -12.14 38.94
C SER A 20 -4.87 -12.16 40.17
N GLU A 21 -4.00 -13.17 40.32
CA GLU A 21 -3.09 -13.26 41.48
C GLU A 21 -1.80 -12.45 41.34
N ALA A 22 -1.35 -12.15 40.12
CA ALA A 22 -0.10 -11.41 39.87
C ALA A 22 -0.26 -9.88 39.89
N MET A 23 -1.50 -9.36 40.01
CA MET A 23 -1.83 -7.93 39.92
C MET A 23 -2.44 -7.35 41.20
N LYS A 24 -1.97 -7.77 42.39
CA LYS A 24 -2.31 -7.05 43.63
C LYS A 24 -1.35 -5.87 43.80
N PRO A 25 -1.82 -4.60 43.78
CA PRO A 25 -0.97 -3.49 44.15
C PRO A 25 -0.52 -3.65 45.62
N PRO A 26 0.70 -3.22 45.99
CA PRO A 26 1.17 -3.31 47.36
C PRO A 26 0.26 -2.50 48.28
N LYS A 27 -0.38 -3.19 49.23
CA LYS A 27 -1.19 -2.57 50.28
C LYS A 27 -0.27 -1.88 51.30
N GLY A 28 -0.44 -0.58 51.45
CA GLY A 28 -0.04 0.13 52.67
C GLY A 28 0.83 1.36 52.44
N HIS A 29 0.19 2.54 52.35
CA HIS A 29 0.46 3.65 53.27
C HIS A 29 -0.56 4.76 53.04
N GLU A 30 -1.65 4.71 53.80
CA GLU A 30 -2.32 5.95 54.19
C GLU A 30 -1.39 6.69 55.16
N ASN A 31 -1.02 7.93 54.84
CA ASN A 31 -0.93 8.99 55.84
C ASN A 31 -0.79 10.37 55.22
N LYS A 32 -1.80 11.19 55.53
CA LYS A 32 -1.75 12.64 55.83
C LYS A 32 -1.18 13.58 54.78
N CYS A 33 -2.15 14.20 54.10
CA CYS A 33 -2.16 15.60 53.74
C CYS A 33 -1.39 16.49 54.76
N ARG A 34 -0.32 17.16 54.30
CA ARG A 34 0.22 18.37 54.92
C ARG A 34 0.75 19.30 53.82
N SER A 35 -0.01 20.36 53.61
CA SER A 35 0.42 21.60 52.99
C SER A 35 1.54 22.26 53.79
N ASN A 36 2.33 23.09 53.11
CA ASN A 36 3.35 24.02 53.63
C ASN A 36 4.60 23.41 54.28
N GLN A 37 5.71 23.39 53.52
CA GLN A 37 6.96 24.10 53.85
C GLN A 37 8.03 23.85 52.78
N ARG A 38 8.07 24.73 51.77
CA ARG A 38 9.27 24.98 50.98
C ARG A 38 10.11 26.02 51.72
N SER A 39 11.21 25.60 52.33
CA SER A 39 12.48 26.35 52.39
C SER A 39 13.42 25.69 53.39
N LYS A 40 14.72 25.72 53.06
CA LYS A 40 15.88 25.33 53.87
C LYS A 40 16.13 23.82 54.00
N LEU A 41 16.86 23.25 53.04
CA LEU A 41 18.00 22.36 53.34
C LEU A 41 18.84 22.13 52.06
N GLN A 42 19.54 23.18 51.63
CA GLN A 42 20.69 23.09 50.74
C GLN A 42 21.79 23.95 51.35
N MET A 43 22.58 23.36 52.24
CA MET A 43 23.94 23.80 52.63
C MET A 43 24.42 22.94 53.80
N GLU A 44 24.79 21.66 53.59
CA GLU A 44 25.70 20.98 54.53
C GLU A 44 26.29 19.62 54.10
N VAL A 45 26.63 19.42 52.81
CA VAL A 45 27.45 18.23 52.44
C VAL A 45 28.55 18.63 51.48
N LEU A 46 29.47 19.46 51.96
CA LEU A 46 30.75 19.71 51.30
C LEU A 46 31.84 19.90 52.35
N LYS A 47 32.21 18.80 53.02
CA LYS A 47 33.49 18.60 53.72
C LYS A 47 33.58 17.16 54.24
N ARG A 48 34.75 16.53 54.01
CA ARG A 48 35.22 15.17 54.38
C ARG A 48 35.09 14.17 53.21
N LYS A 49 36.13 13.49 52.73
CA LYS A 49 37.50 13.26 53.22
C LYS A 49 38.37 12.83 52.02
N LYS A 50 39.58 13.39 51.93
CA LYS A 50 40.71 12.82 51.21
C LYS A 50 41.18 11.56 51.95
N ARG A 51 41.25 10.40 51.29
CA ARG A 51 42.19 9.32 51.62
C ARG A 51 42.68 8.64 50.36
N LYS A 52 44.00 8.69 50.18
CA LYS A 52 44.80 7.98 49.17
C LYS A 52 44.72 6.47 49.44
N LYS A 53 44.47 5.66 48.41
CA LYS A 53 44.84 4.24 48.37
C LYS A 53 45.47 3.95 47.01
N LYS A 54 46.70 3.43 47.05
CA LYS A 54 47.42 2.83 45.92
C LYS A 54 46.77 1.48 45.58
N SER A 55 46.58 1.18 44.30
CA SER A 55 46.42 -0.18 43.78
C SER A 55 46.92 -0.27 42.33
N ASN A 56 47.67 -1.35 42.09
CA ASN A 56 48.34 -1.91 40.92
C ASN A 56 47.73 -1.69 39.50
N PRO A 57 48.55 -1.87 38.44
CA PRO A 57 48.21 -1.45 37.08
C PRO A 57 47.11 -2.34 36.49
N LYS A 58 46.10 -1.69 35.92
CA LYS A 58 45.08 -2.34 35.09
C LYS A 58 45.54 -2.23 33.64
N GLU A 59 45.45 -3.35 32.94
CA GLU A 59 45.54 -3.44 31.49
C GLU A 59 44.57 -2.45 30.83
N ASP A 60 45.10 -1.68 29.88
CA ASP A 60 44.37 -0.71 29.07
C ASP A 60 43.41 -1.45 28.13
N VAL A 61 42.15 -1.56 28.54
CA VAL A 61 41.04 -1.71 27.60
C VAL A 61 40.54 -0.30 27.29
N HIS A 62 40.87 0.19 26.09
CA HIS A 62 40.33 1.43 25.52
C HIS A 62 38.83 1.28 25.23
N LEU A 63 38.02 1.29 26.29
CA LEU A 63 36.57 1.41 26.19
C LEU A 63 36.21 2.88 25.90
N CYS A 64 35.76 3.11 24.66
CA CYS A 64 35.18 4.37 24.21
C CYS A 64 34.24 4.96 25.26
N ARG A 65 34.54 6.20 25.69
CA ARG A 65 33.65 7.02 26.51
C ARG A 65 32.41 7.39 25.70
N VAL A 66 31.43 6.51 25.66
CA VAL A 66 30.08 6.82 25.16
C VAL A 66 29.48 7.86 26.11
N LYS A 67 29.30 9.09 25.61
CA LYS A 67 28.60 10.16 26.34
C LYS A 67 27.22 9.62 26.76
N LYS A 68 26.89 9.71 28.05
CA LYS A 68 25.58 9.38 28.63
C LYS A 68 24.48 10.09 27.81
N LYS A 69 23.80 9.36 26.94
CA LYS A 69 22.63 9.82 26.20
C LYS A 69 21.45 9.03 26.73
N GLU A 70 20.45 9.74 27.23
CA GLU A 70 19.18 9.13 27.63
C GLU A 70 18.55 8.48 26.40
N ILE A 71 18.35 7.16 26.47
CA ILE A 71 17.48 6.45 25.53
C ILE A 71 16.06 6.82 25.92
N ARG A 72 15.24 7.27 24.96
CA ARG A 72 13.86 7.63 25.27
C ARG A 72 13.15 6.40 25.85
N PRO A 73 12.28 6.56 26.85
CA PRO A 73 11.35 5.50 27.24
C PRO A 73 10.55 5.06 26.00
N LEU A 74 10.05 3.83 26.00
CA LEU A 74 9.12 3.29 25.00
C LEU A 74 7.93 4.28 24.86
N GLY A 75 8.07 5.28 24.01
CA GLY A 75 7.20 6.46 24.04
C GLY A 75 5.78 6.13 23.62
N HIS A 76 4.82 6.91 24.10
CA HIS A 76 3.42 6.80 23.69
C HIS A 76 3.32 6.96 22.16
N LEU A 77 2.79 5.95 21.48
CA LEU A 77 2.31 6.00 20.10
C LEU A 77 0.80 6.25 20.14
N GLU A 78 0.26 6.91 19.13
CA GLU A 78 -1.18 7.13 18.97
C GLU A 78 -1.70 6.19 17.88
N GLU A 79 -2.97 5.78 17.99
CA GLU A 79 -3.63 4.96 16.97
C GLU A 79 -3.84 5.76 15.68
N GLN A 80 -3.35 5.22 14.57
CA GLN A 80 -3.42 5.88 13.26
C GLN A 80 -3.67 4.83 12.17
N TYR A 81 -4.20 5.27 11.02
CA TYR A 81 -4.29 4.39 9.87
C TYR A 81 -2.92 4.17 9.25
N ASP A 82 -2.71 2.99 8.70
CA ASP A 82 -1.58 2.76 7.82
C ASP A 82 -1.66 3.72 6.62
N THR A 83 -0.55 4.42 6.42
CA THR A 83 -0.33 5.28 5.28
C THR A 83 0.75 4.61 4.45
N TYR A 84 0.67 4.64 3.12
CA TYR A 84 1.79 4.12 2.34
C TYR A 84 3.04 4.96 2.60
N TYR A 85 4.15 4.30 2.94
CA TYR A 85 5.46 4.95 2.96
C TYR A 85 5.85 5.26 1.52
N ILE A 86 5.80 6.54 1.20
CA ILE A 86 6.33 7.04 -0.04
C ILE A 86 7.81 7.31 0.22
N SER A 87 8.64 6.30 -0.06
CA SER A 87 10.08 6.50 -0.06
C SER A 87 10.39 7.69 -0.97
N PRO A 88 11.27 8.62 -0.56
CA PRO A 88 11.81 9.65 -1.43
C PRO A 88 12.52 9.09 -2.68
N LEU A 89 12.73 7.77 -2.74
CA LEU A 89 13.31 7.05 -3.86
C LEU A 89 12.29 6.12 -4.55
N ASN A 90 11.02 6.16 -4.14
CA ASN A 90 9.98 5.25 -4.65
C ASN A 90 9.72 5.47 -6.14
N TYR A 91 9.80 6.72 -6.61
CA TYR A 91 9.67 7.04 -8.04
C TYR A 91 10.76 6.40 -8.91
N LEU A 92 11.90 6.01 -8.32
CA LEU A 92 12.97 5.26 -9.00
C LEU A 92 12.69 3.76 -9.04
N LEU A 93 11.86 3.27 -8.13
CA LEU A 93 11.51 1.85 -7.98
C LEU A 93 10.22 1.50 -8.74
N ASP A 94 9.30 2.46 -8.84
CA ASP A 94 8.04 2.34 -9.57
C ASP A 94 8.24 2.57 -11.07
N THR A 95 7.81 1.62 -11.88
CA THR A 95 7.84 1.72 -13.35
C THR A 95 6.87 2.78 -13.89
N ARG A 96 5.86 3.19 -13.11
CA ARG A 96 4.81 4.11 -13.60
C ARG A 96 5.33 5.50 -13.97
N GLY A 97 6.30 6.03 -13.23
CA GLY A 97 6.86 7.37 -13.46
C GLY A 97 7.65 7.47 -14.78
N LEU A 98 8.44 6.45 -15.10
CA LEU A 98 9.30 6.46 -16.29
C LEU A 98 8.53 6.22 -17.59
N TRP A 99 7.46 5.41 -17.55
CA TRP A 99 6.65 5.12 -18.73
C TRP A 99 5.88 6.35 -19.25
N MET A 100 5.51 7.30 -18.37
CA MET A 100 4.90 8.56 -18.80
C MET A 100 5.87 9.46 -19.55
N LEU A 101 7.17 9.40 -19.24
CA LEU A 101 8.19 10.23 -19.90
C LEU A 101 8.75 9.57 -21.17
N ALA A 102 8.78 8.23 -21.23
CA ALA A 102 9.45 7.50 -22.30
C ALA A 102 8.59 7.21 -23.55
N PHE A 103 7.25 7.33 -23.49
CA PHE A 103 6.37 6.77 -24.54
C PHE A 103 5.36 7.73 -25.17
N ASP A 104 5.44 9.04 -24.93
CA ASP A 104 4.62 10.01 -25.67
C ASP A 104 5.18 10.35 -27.06
N SER A 105 6.28 9.69 -27.49
CA SER A 105 6.72 9.73 -28.88
C SER A 105 5.99 8.67 -29.71
N LYS A 106 5.09 9.12 -30.59
CA LYS A 106 4.35 8.30 -31.56
C LYS A 106 5.24 7.44 -32.48
N GLU A 107 6.57 7.59 -32.43
CA GLU A 107 7.53 6.91 -33.31
C GLU A 107 7.91 5.49 -32.85
N VAL A 108 7.72 5.13 -31.58
CA VAL A 108 8.12 3.79 -31.09
C VAL A 108 7.19 2.67 -31.59
N LYS A 109 5.97 3.00 -32.04
CA LYS A 109 4.96 2.01 -32.47
C LYS A 109 5.29 1.28 -33.79
N LYS A 110 6.25 1.72 -34.60
CA LYS A 110 6.50 1.11 -35.92
C LYS A 110 7.85 0.41 -36.10
N GLY A 111 8.84 0.62 -35.24
CA GLY A 111 10.21 0.09 -35.46
C GLY A 111 10.76 -0.85 -34.38
N LYS A 112 10.27 -0.76 -33.13
CA LYS A 112 10.85 -1.49 -31.98
C LYS A 112 9.89 -2.48 -31.31
N ALA A 113 8.78 -2.81 -31.96
CA ALA A 113 7.86 -3.84 -31.48
C ALA A 113 8.55 -5.22 -31.35
N LEU A 114 9.58 -5.50 -32.16
CA LEU A 114 10.26 -6.80 -32.18
C LEU A 114 11.14 -7.06 -30.93
N GLN A 115 11.75 -6.03 -30.35
CA GLN A 115 12.62 -6.22 -29.17
C GLN A 115 11.79 -6.34 -27.89
N TYR A 116 10.67 -5.62 -27.79
CA TYR A 116 9.74 -5.72 -26.65
C TYR A 116 8.81 -6.94 -26.73
N SER A 117 8.57 -7.53 -27.91
CA SER A 117 7.84 -8.81 -28.02
C SER A 117 8.64 -10.00 -27.51
N ILE A 118 9.98 -9.94 -27.55
CA ILE A 118 10.88 -10.95 -26.96
C ILE A 118 10.98 -10.73 -25.43
N LEU A 119 10.78 -9.48 -25.01
CA LEU A 119 10.63 -8.95 -23.67
C LEU A 119 9.70 -9.73 -22.71
N GLY A 120 8.49 -10.07 -23.15
CA GLY A 120 7.40 -10.36 -22.21
C GLY A 120 7.03 -9.17 -21.29
N PRO A 121 5.94 -9.25 -20.51
CA PRO A 121 5.51 -8.18 -19.62
C PRO A 121 6.54 -7.90 -18.52
N ILE A 122 6.84 -6.63 -18.22
CA ILE A 122 7.77 -6.25 -17.13
C ILE A 122 7.38 -6.88 -15.79
N LYS A 123 6.07 -7.02 -15.53
CA LYS A 123 5.55 -7.68 -14.32
C LYS A 123 6.06 -9.11 -14.16
N ASP A 124 6.27 -9.83 -15.27
CA ASP A 124 6.75 -11.20 -15.21
C ASP A 124 8.24 -11.31 -14.89
N ARG A 125 9.01 -10.25 -15.17
CA ARG A 125 10.45 -10.15 -14.90
C ARG A 125 10.80 -9.54 -13.53
N ARG A 126 9.80 -9.11 -12.77
CA ARG A 126 9.97 -8.44 -11.48
C ARG A 126 9.31 -9.21 -10.33
N LYS A 127 9.04 -10.51 -10.51
CA LYS A 127 8.31 -11.29 -9.50
C LYS A 127 9.07 -11.33 -8.19
N VAL A 128 10.37 -11.59 -8.24
CA VAL A 128 11.22 -11.63 -7.05
C VAL A 128 11.50 -10.21 -6.56
N PHE A 129 11.85 -9.30 -7.46
CA PHE A 129 12.18 -7.91 -7.13
C PHE A 129 11.02 -7.21 -6.41
N ASP A 130 9.79 -7.37 -6.90
CA ASP A 130 8.61 -6.73 -6.32
C ASP A 130 8.28 -7.29 -4.93
N THR A 131 8.68 -8.54 -4.61
CA THR A 131 8.54 -9.11 -3.26
C THR A 131 9.49 -8.48 -2.24
N TYR A 132 10.61 -7.89 -2.67
CA TYR A 132 11.54 -7.26 -1.73
C TYR A 132 10.91 -6.05 -1.04
N PRO A 133 11.15 -5.87 0.26
CA PRO A 133 10.62 -4.74 0.99
C PRO A 133 11.30 -3.43 0.58
N THR A 134 10.60 -2.30 0.75
CA THR A 134 11.05 -0.98 0.30
C THR A 134 12.42 -0.60 0.87
N TYR A 135 12.69 -0.87 2.14
CA TYR A 135 13.98 -0.56 2.77
C TYR A 135 15.16 -1.30 2.15
N LEU A 136 14.93 -2.52 1.64
CA LEU A 136 15.95 -3.29 0.95
C LEU A 136 16.15 -2.76 -0.47
N LYS A 137 15.06 -2.41 -1.16
CA LYS A 137 15.10 -1.76 -2.48
C LYS A 137 15.86 -0.43 -2.45
N SER A 138 15.72 0.36 -1.39
CA SER A 138 16.48 1.61 -1.19
C SER A 138 18.00 1.43 -1.25
N THR A 139 18.52 0.23 -0.94
CA THR A 139 19.97 -0.03 -0.95
C THR A 139 20.61 0.03 -2.34
N LEU A 140 19.82 -0.06 -3.41
CA LEU A 140 20.26 0.14 -4.80
C LEU A 140 20.77 1.57 -5.05
N PHE A 141 20.32 2.53 -4.25
CA PHE A 141 20.66 3.94 -4.41
C PHE A 141 21.77 4.39 -3.45
N HIS A 142 22.37 3.47 -2.71
CA HIS A 142 23.52 3.73 -1.83
C HIS A 142 24.84 3.56 -2.58
N ASP A 143 24.90 4.02 -3.82
CA ASP A 143 25.95 3.71 -4.79
C ASP A 143 27.18 4.64 -4.69
N ASP A 144 27.49 5.08 -3.47
CA ASP A 144 28.75 5.78 -3.20
C ASP A 144 29.92 4.79 -3.41
N GLU A 145 31.00 5.20 -4.08
CA GLU A 145 32.21 4.35 -4.28
C GLU A 145 32.73 3.74 -2.96
N ASN A 146 32.58 4.50 -1.87
CA ASN A 146 32.93 4.07 -0.53
C ASN A 146 32.08 2.91 -0.04
N THR A 147 30.79 2.86 -0.40
CA THR A 147 29.88 1.77 -0.01
C THR A 147 30.20 0.48 -0.76
N LYS A 148 30.56 0.55 -2.05
CA LYS A 148 31.00 -0.64 -2.82
C LYS A 148 32.27 -1.25 -2.23
N LYS A 149 33.27 -0.41 -1.94
CA LYS A 149 34.51 -0.85 -1.26
C LYS A 149 34.21 -1.44 0.13
N LEU A 150 33.35 -0.78 0.90
CA LEU A 150 32.94 -1.25 2.23
C LEU A 150 32.27 -2.63 2.18
N ARG A 151 31.41 -2.89 1.19
CA ARG A 151 30.72 -4.17 0.99
C ARG A 151 31.68 -5.31 0.60
N GLN A 152 32.91 -5.00 0.20
CA GLN A 152 33.97 -5.98 -0.08
C GLN A 152 34.89 -6.22 1.13
N CYS A 153 34.89 -5.32 2.11
CA CYS A 153 35.68 -5.45 3.33
C CYS A 153 35.19 -6.59 4.24
N GLU A 154 36.02 -6.98 5.21
CA GLU A 154 35.64 -7.90 6.29
C GLU A 154 34.56 -7.31 7.20
N VAL A 155 33.82 -8.18 7.89
CA VAL A 155 32.68 -7.82 8.76
C VAL A 155 33.10 -6.83 9.85
N ALA A 156 34.28 -7.02 10.44
CA ALA A 156 34.83 -6.12 11.45
C ALA A 156 34.98 -4.67 10.95
N GLN A 157 35.37 -4.47 9.69
CA GLN A 157 35.50 -3.12 9.11
C GLN A 157 34.12 -2.52 8.81
N ARG A 158 33.18 -3.32 8.31
CA ARG A 158 31.78 -2.92 8.08
C ARG A 158 31.12 -2.44 9.35
N PHE A 159 31.42 -3.09 10.48
CA PHE A 159 30.89 -2.75 11.80
C PHE A 159 31.14 -1.28 12.19
N PHE A 160 32.34 -0.74 11.97
CA PHE A 160 32.66 0.64 12.34
C PHE A 160 31.84 1.66 11.55
N VAL A 161 31.59 1.39 10.26
CA VAL A 161 30.78 2.27 9.42
C VAL A 161 29.30 2.14 9.78
N TYR A 162 28.83 0.91 9.99
CA TYR A 162 27.50 0.63 10.51
C TYR A 162 27.22 1.41 11.80
N ASP A 163 28.13 1.35 12.79
CA ASP A 163 27.92 1.98 14.09
C ASP A 163 27.77 3.50 13.96
N LYS A 164 28.58 4.11 13.08
CA LYS A 164 28.47 5.54 12.75
C LYS A 164 27.11 5.89 12.15
N PHE A 165 26.57 5.08 11.24
CA PHE A 165 25.24 5.31 10.67
C PHE A 165 24.13 5.09 11.70
N ARG A 166 24.21 4.02 12.49
CA ARG A 166 23.29 3.75 13.61
C ARG A 166 23.26 4.90 14.60
N GLU A 167 24.41 5.42 15.02
CA GLU A 167 24.45 6.55 15.96
C GLU A 167 23.79 7.81 15.39
N LYS A 168 23.94 8.07 14.09
CA LYS A 168 23.27 9.18 13.42
C LYS A 168 21.76 8.95 13.36
N GLY A 169 21.32 7.77 12.96
CA GLY A 169 19.92 7.36 12.98
C GLY A 169 19.30 7.53 14.36
N ASN A 170 19.98 7.05 15.42
CA ASN A 170 19.52 7.18 16.80
C ASN A 170 19.40 8.65 17.25
N LYS A 171 20.31 9.53 16.81
CA LYS A 171 20.22 10.98 17.11
C LYS A 171 19.00 11.62 16.42
N LEU A 172 18.70 11.25 15.18
CA LEU A 172 17.56 11.77 14.42
C LEU A 172 16.24 11.22 14.95
N LEU A 173 16.20 9.93 15.31
CA LEU A 173 15.09 9.31 16.02
C LEU A 173 14.79 10.06 17.34
N GLN A 174 15.84 10.43 18.09
CA GLN A 174 15.70 11.26 19.30
C GLN A 174 15.21 12.69 19.02
N LYS A 175 15.39 13.21 17.81
CA LYS A 175 14.84 14.50 17.37
C LYS A 175 13.44 14.41 16.78
N GLN A 176 12.90 13.20 16.61
CA GLN A 176 11.63 12.93 15.92
C GLN A 176 11.69 13.19 14.40
N GLU A 177 12.90 13.18 13.82
CA GLU A 177 13.13 13.27 12.38
C GLU A 177 13.16 11.84 11.79
N TYR A 178 11.99 11.18 11.79
CA TYR A 178 11.87 9.74 11.51
C TYR A 178 12.27 9.36 10.07
N ASP A 179 11.88 10.17 9.09
CA ASP A 179 12.26 9.99 7.68
C ASP A 179 13.78 9.91 7.49
N GLU A 180 14.51 10.87 8.08
CA GLU A 180 15.96 10.91 7.98
C GLU A 180 16.61 9.77 8.78
N ALA A 181 16.04 9.44 9.95
CA ALA A 181 16.51 8.32 10.75
C ALA A 181 16.45 7.00 9.96
N ILE A 182 15.34 6.73 9.27
CA ILE A 182 15.17 5.56 8.40
C ILE A 182 16.25 5.52 7.33
N ARG A 183 16.54 6.62 6.62
CA ARG A 183 17.60 6.65 5.61
C ARG A 183 18.96 6.24 6.18
N TYR A 184 19.29 6.66 7.39
CA TYR A 184 20.53 6.24 8.04
C TYR A 184 20.51 4.78 8.47
N TYR A 185 19.38 4.26 8.93
CA TYR A 185 19.23 2.84 9.25
C TYR A 185 19.25 1.96 7.99
N GLU A 186 18.65 2.37 6.88
CA GLU A 186 18.73 1.69 5.58
C GLU A 186 20.17 1.65 5.06
N ARG A 187 20.95 2.73 5.23
CA ARG A 187 22.39 2.75 4.92
C ARG A 187 23.19 1.81 5.82
N ALA A 188 22.86 1.79 7.11
CA ALA A 188 23.46 0.89 8.09
C ALA A 188 23.17 -0.59 7.74
N LEU A 189 21.94 -0.90 7.33
CA LEU A 189 21.52 -2.21 6.85
C LEU A 189 22.25 -2.58 5.54
N GLY A 190 22.36 -1.63 4.62
CA GLY A 190 23.05 -1.77 3.33
C GLY A 190 24.54 -2.10 3.39
N CYS A 191 25.13 -2.09 4.60
CA CYS A 191 26.47 -2.61 4.86
C CYS A 191 26.52 -4.15 4.89
N PHE A 192 25.40 -4.80 5.26
CA PHE A 192 25.32 -6.25 5.47
C PHE A 192 24.34 -6.93 4.50
N ARG A 193 23.21 -6.27 4.21
CA ARG A 193 22.15 -6.78 3.35
C ARG A 193 21.78 -5.73 2.32
N TYR A 194 21.98 -6.03 1.03
CA TYR A 194 21.75 -5.08 -0.04
C TYR A 194 21.38 -5.74 -1.36
N LEU A 195 20.81 -4.95 -2.25
CA LEU A 195 20.63 -5.29 -3.65
C LEU A 195 21.75 -4.64 -4.47
N GLU A 196 22.26 -5.37 -5.45
CA GLU A 196 23.30 -4.94 -6.36
C GLU A 196 22.81 -5.06 -7.80
N VAL A 197 23.09 -4.03 -8.60
CA VAL A 197 22.78 -4.06 -10.03
C VAL A 197 23.90 -4.80 -10.74
N VAL A 198 23.56 -5.92 -11.37
CA VAL A 198 24.45 -6.62 -12.29
C VAL A 198 24.34 -5.93 -13.63
N GLU A 199 25.37 -5.15 -13.97
CA GLU A 199 25.42 -4.52 -15.28
C GLU A 199 25.65 -5.61 -16.33
N PRO A 200 24.83 -5.67 -17.39
CA PRO A 200 25.16 -6.52 -18.52
C PRO A 200 26.52 -6.10 -19.05
N PRO A 201 27.36 -7.05 -19.51
CA PRO A 201 28.63 -6.70 -20.14
C PRO A 201 28.34 -5.63 -21.21
N GLU A 202 29.03 -4.50 -21.14
CA GLU A 202 28.91 -3.48 -22.19
C GLU A 202 29.35 -4.19 -23.47
N GLU A 203 28.38 -4.58 -24.30
CA GLU A 203 28.66 -4.99 -25.68
C GLU A 203 29.30 -3.76 -26.31
N GLU A 204 30.64 -3.75 -26.33
CA GLU A 204 31.44 -2.70 -26.94
C GLU A 204 30.90 -2.56 -28.36
N SER A 205 30.18 -1.48 -28.61
CA SER A 205 29.46 -1.22 -29.87
C SER A 205 30.43 -0.92 -31.02
N ASP A 206 31.63 -1.48 -30.98
CA ASP A 206 32.73 -1.29 -31.93
C ASP A 206 32.34 -1.83 -33.31
N GLU A 207 31.33 -2.71 -33.38
CA GLU A 207 30.75 -3.19 -34.63
C GLU A 207 30.00 -2.12 -35.44
N GLU A 208 29.54 -1.01 -34.82
CA GLU A 208 28.88 0.08 -35.57
C GLU A 208 29.86 1.03 -36.28
N GLU A 209 31.11 1.16 -35.79
CA GLU A 209 32.12 1.98 -36.48
C GLU A 209 32.71 1.26 -37.71
N ALA A 210 32.70 -0.09 -37.71
CA ALA A 210 33.24 -0.90 -38.80
C ALA A 210 32.37 -0.89 -40.07
N ASN A 211 31.05 -0.66 -39.97
CA ASN A 211 30.11 -0.76 -41.09
C ASN A 211 29.83 0.56 -41.85
N GLN A 212 30.56 1.66 -41.57
CA GLN A 212 30.37 2.96 -42.24
C GLN A 212 31.46 3.33 -43.25
N GLN A 213 32.22 2.37 -43.77
CA GLN A 213 33.04 2.54 -44.97
C GLN A 213 32.16 2.45 -46.22
N GLN A 214 31.25 3.41 -46.41
CA GLN A 214 30.58 3.60 -47.69
C GLN A 214 31.56 4.20 -48.71
N ASP A 215 31.51 3.66 -49.92
CA ASP A 215 32.36 4.02 -51.06
C ASP A 215 32.06 5.48 -51.49
N THR A 216 32.86 6.44 -51.00
CA THR A 216 32.69 7.89 -51.24
C THR A 216 33.38 8.37 -52.52
N SER A 217 33.76 7.44 -53.39
CA SER A 217 34.56 7.69 -54.59
C SER A 217 33.88 8.65 -55.59
N ASN A 218 32.55 8.77 -55.58
CA ASN A 218 31.78 9.59 -56.54
C ASN A 218 31.16 10.90 -55.99
N MET A 219 31.40 11.30 -54.73
CA MET A 219 30.82 12.54 -54.19
C MET A 219 31.65 13.79 -54.49
N THR A 220 30.97 14.91 -54.72
CA THR A 220 31.59 16.23 -54.89
C THR A 220 32.25 16.73 -53.60
N GLU A 221 33.23 17.62 -53.70
CA GLU A 221 33.98 18.16 -52.55
C GLU A 221 33.06 18.82 -51.50
N LYS A 222 31.97 19.46 -51.96
CA LYS A 222 30.95 20.06 -51.08
C LYS A 222 30.18 18.99 -50.28
N GLU A 223 29.74 17.92 -50.93
CA GLU A 223 29.03 16.81 -50.28
C GLU A 223 29.93 16.06 -49.27
N ARG A 224 31.24 15.95 -49.56
CA ARG A 224 32.21 15.38 -48.60
C ARG A 224 32.31 16.21 -47.33
N LYS A 225 32.37 17.54 -47.44
CA LYS A 225 32.44 18.44 -46.29
C LYS A 225 31.15 18.39 -45.46
N GLU A 226 29.98 18.41 -46.11
CA GLU A 226 28.69 18.27 -45.42
C GLU A 226 28.55 16.92 -44.72
N LEU A 227 29.02 15.82 -45.34
CA LEU A 227 29.05 14.50 -44.72
C LEU A 227 30.01 14.44 -43.53
N GLU A 228 31.19 15.06 -43.61
CA GLU A 228 32.12 15.15 -42.48
C GLU A 228 31.54 15.93 -41.30
N ASP A 229 30.91 17.08 -41.57
CA ASP A 229 30.29 17.90 -40.54
C ASP A 229 29.08 17.18 -39.92
N MET A 230 28.31 16.44 -40.72
CA MET A 230 27.24 15.56 -40.23
C MET A 230 27.78 14.39 -39.39
N LYS A 231 28.90 13.77 -39.77
CA LYS A 231 29.57 12.73 -38.98
C LYS A 231 30.11 13.28 -37.65
N LYS A 232 30.69 14.48 -37.65
CA LYS A 232 31.17 15.15 -36.43
C LYS A 232 30.01 15.49 -35.49
N SER A 233 28.93 16.07 -36.00
CA SER A 233 27.74 16.40 -35.19
C SER A 233 27.06 15.14 -34.65
N ALA A 234 26.94 14.08 -35.46
CA ALA A 234 26.43 12.78 -35.00
C ALA A 234 27.34 12.15 -33.93
N LYS A 235 28.67 12.25 -34.07
CA LYS A 235 29.63 11.77 -33.06
C LYS A 235 29.53 12.58 -31.76
N GLN A 236 29.37 13.90 -31.84
CA GLN A 236 29.15 14.75 -30.68
C GLN A 236 27.83 14.40 -29.99
N TYR A 237 26.72 14.30 -30.72
CA TYR A 237 25.42 13.90 -30.19
C TYR A 237 25.47 12.51 -29.55
N ARG A 238 26.18 11.54 -30.13
CA ARG A 238 26.41 10.22 -29.53
C ARG A 238 27.21 10.30 -28.22
N LYS A 239 28.24 11.16 -28.14
CA LYS A 239 28.98 11.40 -26.89
C LYS A 239 28.09 12.03 -25.82
N GLU A 240 27.34 13.07 -26.17
CA GLU A 240 26.37 13.72 -25.27
C GLU A 240 25.31 12.72 -24.80
N GLN A 241 24.81 11.85 -25.68
CA GLN A 241 23.90 10.77 -25.28
C GLN A 241 24.56 9.72 -24.37
N LYS A 242 25.82 9.34 -24.61
CA LYS A 242 26.58 8.42 -23.75
C LYS A 242 26.82 9.05 -22.36
N GLU A 243 27.21 10.32 -22.32
CA GLU A 243 27.39 11.08 -21.07
C GLU A 243 26.05 11.23 -20.32
N PHE A 244 24.97 11.58 -21.03
CA PHE A 244 23.63 11.66 -20.46
C PHE A 244 23.17 10.30 -19.90
N LYS A 245 23.31 9.21 -20.68
CA LYS A 245 23.00 7.86 -20.21
C LYS A 245 23.86 7.46 -19.01
N LYS A 246 25.12 7.87 -18.95
CA LYS A 246 26.01 7.61 -17.81
C LYS A 246 25.57 8.40 -16.57
N GLN A 247 25.21 9.67 -16.73
CA GLN A 247 24.74 10.53 -15.65
C GLN A 247 23.41 10.08 -15.07
N TYR A 248 22.50 9.62 -15.92
CA TYR A 248 21.15 9.21 -15.54
C TYR A 248 20.94 7.70 -15.57
N LYS A 249 22.03 6.90 -15.53
CA LYS A 249 21.99 5.44 -15.64
C LYS A 249 21.04 4.84 -14.61
N SER A 250 21.17 5.23 -13.35
CA SER A 250 20.31 4.77 -12.26
C SER A 250 18.84 5.15 -12.42
N LEU A 251 18.53 6.28 -13.07
CA LEU A 251 17.14 6.69 -13.35
C LEU A 251 16.54 5.89 -14.51
N MET A 252 17.37 5.48 -15.47
CA MET A 252 16.92 4.80 -16.69
C MET A 252 16.93 3.28 -16.58
N THR A 253 17.60 2.72 -15.57
CA THR A 253 17.65 1.27 -15.33
C THR A 253 16.30 0.78 -14.83
N ILE A 254 15.69 -0.14 -15.60
CA ILE A 254 14.55 -0.92 -15.12
C ILE A 254 15.11 -2.07 -14.30
N TYR A 255 14.88 -2.05 -13.00
CA TYR A 255 15.26 -3.13 -12.10
C TYR A 255 14.37 -4.36 -12.32
N THR A 256 14.99 -5.50 -12.60
CA THR A 256 14.37 -6.80 -12.87
C THR A 256 15.08 -7.90 -12.08
N ASP A 257 14.48 -9.08 -12.03
CA ASP A 257 15.04 -10.27 -11.38
C ASP A 257 16.33 -10.74 -12.06
N GLU A 258 16.55 -10.36 -13.32
CA GLU A 258 17.74 -10.70 -14.11
C GLU A 258 18.93 -9.79 -13.80
N ASN A 259 18.68 -8.50 -13.53
CA ASN A 259 19.74 -7.51 -13.33
C ASN A 259 19.91 -7.05 -11.88
N VAL A 260 19.08 -7.53 -10.96
CA VAL A 260 19.22 -7.27 -9.52
C VAL A 260 19.63 -8.54 -8.80
N LYS A 261 20.79 -8.50 -8.17
CA LYS A 261 21.29 -9.56 -7.30
C LYS A 261 21.11 -9.18 -5.84
N TYR A 262 20.51 -10.06 -5.06
CA TYR A 262 20.47 -9.95 -3.61
C TYR A 262 21.77 -10.46 -3.00
N ASN A 263 22.39 -9.65 -2.14
CA ASN A 263 23.56 -10.00 -1.35
C ASN A 263 23.21 -9.86 0.14
N GLY A 264 23.10 -11.00 0.83
CA GLY A 264 22.80 -11.06 2.26
C GLY A 264 23.91 -11.67 3.11
N VAL A 265 23.58 -11.94 4.37
CA VAL A 265 24.50 -12.50 5.38
C VAL A 265 24.84 -13.97 5.09
N GLU A 266 24.05 -14.63 4.24
CA GLU A 266 24.20 -16.03 3.86
C GLU A 266 25.53 -16.30 3.12
N HIS A 267 26.15 -15.27 2.54
CA HIS A 267 27.45 -15.37 1.85
C HIS A 267 28.67 -15.32 2.78
N ILE A 268 28.49 -14.93 4.04
CA ILE A 268 29.58 -14.88 5.02
C ILE A 268 29.91 -16.32 5.40
N GLN A 269 31.18 -16.71 5.36
CA GLN A 269 31.57 -18.10 5.64
C GLN A 269 31.66 -18.38 7.14
N ASP A 270 32.16 -17.42 7.92
CA ASP A 270 32.33 -17.55 9.37
C ASP A 270 30.99 -17.39 10.10
N GLU A 271 30.64 -18.38 10.91
CA GLU A 271 29.39 -18.42 11.66
C GLU A 271 29.36 -17.37 12.79
N ALA A 272 30.49 -17.06 13.40
CA ALA A 272 30.58 -16.02 14.43
C ALA A 272 30.29 -14.63 13.85
N ASP A 273 30.81 -14.38 12.64
CA ASP A 273 30.52 -13.15 11.89
C ASP A 273 29.06 -13.08 11.46
N LYS A 274 28.45 -14.20 11.05
CA LYS A 274 27.00 -14.24 10.76
C LYS A 274 26.17 -13.91 11.99
N GLU A 275 26.49 -14.50 13.15
CA GLU A 275 25.78 -14.24 14.39
C GLU A 275 25.90 -12.76 14.79
N MET A 276 27.10 -12.18 14.67
CA MET A 276 27.34 -10.75 14.90
C MET A 276 26.51 -9.89 13.94
N CYS A 277 26.50 -10.19 12.65
CA CYS A 277 25.70 -9.47 11.65
C CYS A 277 24.20 -9.56 11.95
N ASN A 278 23.71 -10.75 12.30
CA ASN A 278 22.32 -10.98 12.67
C ASN A 278 21.92 -10.18 13.91
N SER A 279 22.75 -10.17 14.95
CA SER A 279 22.53 -9.36 16.16
C SER A 279 22.46 -7.85 15.86
N ILE A 280 23.34 -7.38 14.97
CA ILE A 280 23.34 -6.00 14.48
C ILE A 280 22.05 -5.66 13.71
N MET A 281 21.69 -6.49 12.73
CA MET A 281 20.50 -6.29 11.90
C MET A 281 19.22 -6.32 12.74
N TYR A 282 19.14 -7.24 13.71
CA TYR A 282 18.03 -7.29 14.65
C TYR A 282 17.82 -5.95 15.36
N GLY A 283 18.89 -5.34 15.88
CA GLY A 283 18.83 -4.02 16.50
C GLY A 283 18.41 -2.90 15.52
N LEU A 284 18.81 -2.97 14.25
CA LEU A 284 18.34 -2.03 13.22
C LEU A 284 16.86 -2.20 12.93
N TYR A 285 16.39 -3.43 12.75
CA TYR A 285 14.98 -3.72 12.47
C TYR A 285 14.07 -3.23 13.59
N LEU A 286 14.45 -3.41 14.86
CA LEU A 286 13.68 -2.87 15.99
C LEU A 286 13.63 -1.33 15.98
N ASN A 287 14.70 -0.64 15.59
CA ASN A 287 14.69 0.83 15.51
C ASN A 287 13.93 1.34 14.28
N MET A 288 14.06 0.67 13.14
CA MET A 288 13.33 1.01 11.92
C MET A 288 11.84 0.79 12.09
N SER A 289 11.41 -0.30 12.71
CA SER A 289 9.98 -0.56 12.98
C SER A 289 9.36 0.54 13.84
N VAL A 290 10.09 1.08 14.82
CA VAL A 290 9.65 2.24 15.61
C VAL A 290 9.51 3.49 14.75
N CYS A 291 10.45 3.75 13.84
CA CYS A 291 10.34 4.87 12.91
C CYS A 291 9.12 4.73 12.00
N TYR A 292 8.93 3.54 11.42
CA TYR A 292 7.77 3.25 10.56
C TYR A 292 6.46 3.38 11.33
N MET A 293 6.34 2.82 12.55
CA MET A 293 5.15 3.03 13.40
C MET A 293 4.90 4.51 13.69
N LYS A 294 5.96 5.30 13.97
CA LYS A 294 5.83 6.75 14.22
C LYS A 294 5.41 7.55 13.01
N MET A 295 5.59 6.99 11.82
CA MET A 295 5.15 7.57 10.55
C MET A 295 3.84 6.93 10.05
N SER A 296 3.17 6.13 10.88
CA SER A 296 1.95 5.41 10.53
C SER A 296 2.15 4.47 9.33
N HIS A 297 3.30 3.80 9.25
CA HIS A 297 3.65 2.81 8.22
C HIS A 297 3.64 1.40 8.81
N PHE A 298 2.46 0.92 9.19
CA PHE A 298 2.30 -0.29 9.99
C PHE A 298 2.60 -1.57 9.20
N ASP A 299 2.21 -1.66 7.92
CA ASP A 299 2.55 -2.80 7.07
C ASP A 299 4.06 -2.98 6.94
N LEU A 300 4.81 -1.89 6.74
CA LEU A 300 6.27 -1.94 6.66
C LEU A 300 6.90 -2.22 8.02
N ALA A 301 6.34 -1.68 9.11
CA ALA A 301 6.80 -2.00 10.46
C ALA A 301 6.63 -3.50 10.75
N ARG A 302 5.50 -4.09 10.39
CA ARG A 302 5.22 -5.54 10.53
C ARG A 302 6.16 -6.37 9.66
N LYS A 303 6.36 -6.01 8.38
CA LYS A 303 7.32 -6.70 7.50
C LYS A 303 8.75 -6.68 8.05
N ILE A 304 9.22 -5.55 8.58
CA ILE A 304 10.53 -5.46 9.23
C ILE A 304 10.60 -6.33 10.49
N LEU A 305 9.51 -6.39 11.24
CA LEU A 305 9.44 -7.23 12.44
C LEU A 305 9.40 -8.71 12.05
N ASP A 306 8.72 -9.09 10.97
CA ASP A 306 8.80 -10.46 10.45
C ASP A 306 10.24 -10.85 10.11
N ASP A 307 10.99 -9.96 9.45
CA ASP A 307 12.44 -10.12 9.18
C ASP A 307 13.27 -10.21 10.48
N ALA A 308 12.95 -9.40 11.50
CA ALA A 308 13.58 -9.51 12.81
C ALA A 308 13.25 -10.84 13.51
N GLY A 309 12.04 -11.36 13.31
CA GLY A 309 11.58 -12.64 13.78
C GLY A 309 12.33 -13.81 13.12
N VAL A 310 12.75 -13.69 11.86
CA VAL A 310 13.61 -14.72 11.23
C VAL A 310 14.92 -14.87 12.00
N ILE A 311 15.45 -13.78 12.56
CA ILE A 311 16.68 -13.78 13.36
C ILE A 311 16.42 -14.25 14.80
N GLN A 312 15.46 -13.64 15.50
CA GLN A 312 15.21 -13.92 16.92
C GLN A 312 13.71 -13.82 17.26
N LYS A 313 13.01 -14.97 17.21
CA LYS A 313 11.56 -15.08 17.53
C LYS A 313 11.24 -14.95 19.01
N GLU A 314 12.16 -15.39 19.87
CA GLU A 314 11.94 -15.51 21.32
C GLU A 314 12.68 -14.42 22.07
N ASN A 315 12.33 -13.18 21.78
CA ASN A 315 12.85 -12.01 22.48
C ASN A 315 11.69 -11.11 22.90
N SER A 316 11.67 -10.73 24.17
CA SER A 316 10.59 -9.94 24.73
C SER A 316 10.44 -8.56 24.08
N GLN A 317 11.53 -7.91 23.66
CA GLN A 317 11.49 -6.61 22.99
C GLN A 317 10.89 -6.73 21.58
N TYR A 318 11.25 -7.78 20.85
CA TYR A 318 10.67 -8.07 19.54
C TYR A 318 9.15 -8.27 19.63
N LEU A 319 8.72 -9.18 20.52
CA LEU A 319 7.29 -9.49 20.71
C LEU A 319 6.50 -8.25 21.15
N PHE A 320 7.09 -7.44 22.05
CA PHE A 320 6.53 -6.16 22.45
C PHE A 320 6.38 -5.21 21.26
N ARG A 321 7.42 -5.01 20.44
CA ARG A 321 7.34 -4.14 19.25
C ARG A 321 6.34 -4.64 18.21
N TYR A 322 6.21 -5.96 18.05
CA TYR A 322 5.21 -6.55 17.17
C TYR A 322 3.79 -6.29 17.68
N SER A 323 3.54 -6.51 18.97
CA SER A 323 2.26 -6.15 19.60
C SER A 323 1.96 -4.66 19.45
N GLN A 324 2.97 -3.77 19.56
CA GLN A 324 2.80 -2.35 19.29
C GLN A 324 2.38 -2.07 17.84
N ALA A 325 3.06 -2.66 16.86
CA ALA A 325 2.75 -2.45 15.44
C ALA A 325 1.32 -2.88 15.09
N ILE A 326 0.78 -3.89 15.77
CA ILE A 326 -0.62 -4.30 15.63
C ILE A 326 -1.55 -3.33 16.36
N LEU A 327 -1.30 -3.04 17.64
CA LEU A 327 -2.20 -2.20 18.43
C LEU A 327 -2.40 -0.82 17.82
N TYR A 328 -1.34 -0.19 17.35
CA TYR A 328 -1.39 1.20 16.89
C TYR A 328 -1.92 1.37 15.46
N ASP A 329 -2.10 0.26 14.74
CA ASP A 329 -2.70 0.25 13.42
C ASP A 329 -4.22 0.18 13.51
N LYS A 330 -4.91 1.24 13.08
CA LYS A 330 -6.38 1.27 13.04
C LYS A 330 -6.98 0.23 12.09
N TRP A 331 -6.23 -0.28 11.12
CA TRP A 331 -6.67 -1.37 10.24
C TRP A 331 -6.71 -2.74 10.94
N SER A 332 -6.10 -2.87 12.11
CA SER A 332 -6.08 -4.14 12.84
C SER A 332 -7.47 -4.68 13.09
N THR A 333 -7.63 -5.94 12.68
CA THR A 333 -8.85 -6.71 12.90
C THR A 333 -8.93 -7.19 14.35
N TYR A 334 -10.10 -7.69 14.77
CA TYR A 334 -10.23 -8.33 16.07
C TYR A 334 -9.26 -9.52 16.24
N LYS A 335 -9.06 -10.31 15.17
CA LYS A 335 -8.09 -11.41 15.13
C LYS A 335 -6.65 -10.93 15.30
N ASP A 336 -6.29 -9.81 14.67
CA ASP A 336 -4.96 -9.21 14.87
C ASP A 336 -4.76 -8.77 16.32
N LEU A 337 -5.77 -8.14 16.94
CA LEU A 337 -5.67 -7.72 18.34
C LEU A 337 -5.57 -8.90 19.32
N LEU A 338 -6.21 -10.04 19.02
CA LEU A 338 -6.01 -11.28 19.77
C LEU A 338 -4.56 -11.76 19.66
N ARG A 339 -3.98 -11.73 18.46
CA ARG A 339 -2.55 -12.01 18.26
C ARG A 339 -1.67 -11.01 19.02
N ALA A 340 -2.02 -9.71 19.03
CA ALA A 340 -1.29 -8.70 19.79
C ALA A 340 -1.31 -8.99 21.30
N LYS A 341 -2.42 -9.52 21.82
CA LYS A 341 -2.57 -9.99 23.21
C LYS A 341 -1.64 -11.16 23.52
N GLU A 342 -1.64 -12.19 22.68
CA GLU A 342 -0.72 -13.33 22.84
C GLU A 342 0.76 -12.90 22.82
N LEU A 343 1.10 -11.99 21.90
CA LEU A 343 2.46 -11.45 21.76
C LEU A 343 2.89 -10.70 23.03
N ILE A 344 2.05 -9.82 23.59
CA ILE A 344 2.41 -9.06 24.79
C ILE A 344 2.45 -9.94 26.04
N GLU A 345 1.56 -10.92 26.17
CA GLU A 345 1.60 -11.90 27.28
C GLU A 345 2.89 -12.74 27.24
N LYS A 346 3.29 -13.19 26.04
CA LYS A 346 4.57 -13.89 25.84
C LYS A 346 5.78 -12.95 26.08
N ALA A 347 5.69 -11.68 25.69
CA ALA A 347 6.75 -10.71 25.97
C ALA A 347 6.94 -10.50 27.47
N ILE A 348 5.86 -10.39 28.24
CA ILE A 348 5.89 -10.25 29.71
C ILE A 348 6.52 -11.50 30.34
N SER A 349 6.09 -12.69 29.93
CA SER A 349 6.63 -13.94 30.50
C SER A 349 8.14 -14.08 30.24
N LEU A 350 8.59 -13.80 29.01
CA LEU A 350 10.03 -13.83 28.66
C LEU A 350 10.83 -12.76 29.40
N SER A 351 10.28 -11.54 29.56
CA SER A 351 10.99 -10.44 30.25
C SER A 351 11.35 -10.77 31.71
N ASN A 352 10.61 -11.68 32.36
CA ASN A 352 10.92 -12.14 33.71
C ASN A 352 12.09 -13.12 33.76
N VAL A 353 12.36 -13.83 32.67
CA VAL A 353 13.42 -14.84 32.58
C VAL A 353 14.71 -14.26 32.01
N GLU A 354 14.61 -13.35 31.05
CA GLU A 354 15.75 -12.76 30.34
C GLU A 354 16.73 -12.03 31.28
N ASN A 355 18.03 -12.35 31.13
CA ASN A 355 19.09 -11.80 31.98
C ASN A 355 19.29 -10.29 31.83
N ILE A 356 18.84 -9.72 30.71
CA ILE A 356 18.91 -8.28 30.44
C ILE A 356 18.10 -7.47 31.45
N PHE A 357 16.95 -7.98 31.91
CA PHE A 357 16.07 -7.32 32.87
C PHE A 357 16.46 -7.56 34.33
N LYS A 358 17.40 -8.48 34.58
CA LYS A 358 17.97 -8.75 35.91
C LYS A 358 19.17 -7.85 36.23
N GLN A 359 19.61 -7.04 35.27
CA GLN A 359 20.71 -6.11 35.44
C GLN A 359 20.36 -4.97 36.41
N GLY A 360 21.36 -4.34 37.01
CA GLY A 360 21.14 -3.21 37.91
C GLY A 360 20.46 -2.03 37.21
N PRO A 361 19.71 -1.18 37.95
CA PRO A 361 18.89 -0.09 37.38
C PRO A 361 19.71 0.91 36.56
N GLY A 362 21.00 1.10 36.90
CA GLY A 362 21.90 1.95 36.11
C GLY A 362 22.19 1.39 34.71
N ILE A 363 22.30 0.07 34.56
CA ILE A 363 22.51 -0.59 33.26
C ILE A 363 21.21 -0.56 32.46
N LEU A 364 20.09 -0.88 33.09
CA LEU A 364 18.76 -0.77 32.45
C LEU A 364 18.52 0.64 31.94
N LYS A 365 18.91 1.67 32.71
CA LYS A 365 18.82 3.06 32.27
C LYS A 365 19.71 3.40 31.08
N LEU A 366 20.93 2.87 31.06
CA LEU A 366 21.82 3.00 29.91
C LEU A 366 21.29 2.28 28.67
N MET A 367 20.40 1.29 28.83
CA MET A 367 19.74 0.56 27.75
C MET A 367 18.34 1.11 27.43
N GLY A 368 17.82 2.08 28.19
CA GLY A 368 16.46 2.61 28.04
C GLY A 368 15.36 1.63 28.44
N LEU A 369 15.68 0.68 29.33
CA LEU A 369 14.79 -0.40 29.78
C LEU A 369 14.40 -0.24 31.26
N GLU A 370 14.66 0.93 31.87
CA GLU A 370 14.38 1.16 33.30
C GLU A 370 12.92 0.92 33.70
N ASN A 371 11.98 1.26 32.81
CA ASN A 371 10.54 1.13 33.04
C ASN A 371 9.89 0.04 32.18
N ALA A 372 10.68 -0.91 31.65
CA ALA A 372 10.17 -1.88 30.67
C ALA A 372 9.00 -2.72 31.21
N LYS A 373 9.07 -3.14 32.48
CA LYS A 373 8.01 -3.93 33.12
C LYS A 373 6.68 -3.18 33.20
N GLU A 374 6.73 -1.93 33.66
CA GLU A 374 5.54 -1.07 33.76
C GLU A 374 4.93 -0.84 32.39
N ILE A 375 5.77 -0.56 31.38
CA ILE A 375 5.32 -0.28 30.03
C ILE A 375 4.72 -1.51 29.35
N TYR A 376 5.25 -2.71 29.60
CA TYR A 376 4.67 -3.94 29.05
C TYR A 376 3.29 -4.20 29.63
N VAL A 377 3.12 -3.98 30.94
CA VAL A 377 1.82 -4.12 31.61
C VAL A 377 0.83 -3.06 31.12
N GLU A 378 1.26 -1.80 31.02
CA GLU A 378 0.43 -0.73 30.45
C GLU A 378 0.00 -1.06 29.01
N HIS A 379 0.93 -1.54 28.18
CA HIS A 379 0.62 -1.95 26.81
C HIS A 379 -0.37 -3.11 26.77
N ALA A 380 -0.24 -4.10 27.66
CA ALA A 380 -1.21 -5.19 27.78
C ALA A 380 -2.62 -4.68 28.15
N HIS A 381 -2.72 -3.70 29.05
CA HIS A 381 -4.00 -3.07 29.37
C HIS A 381 -4.61 -2.37 28.15
N ARG A 382 -3.81 -1.64 27.37
CA ARG A 382 -4.29 -0.98 26.15
C ARG A 382 -4.75 -1.97 25.08
N VAL A 383 -4.04 -3.09 24.91
CA VAL A 383 -4.47 -4.15 23.99
C VAL A 383 -5.83 -4.73 24.40
N MET A 384 -6.05 -4.95 25.71
CA MET A 384 -7.33 -5.43 26.22
C MET A 384 -8.46 -4.40 26.05
N GLU A 385 -8.18 -3.11 26.24
CA GLU A 385 -9.12 -2.04 25.99
C GLU A 385 -9.49 -1.95 24.49
N ALA A 386 -8.49 -1.99 23.60
CA ALA A 386 -8.71 -2.00 22.15
C ALA A 386 -9.52 -3.21 21.69
N LEU A 387 -9.27 -4.40 22.26
CA LEU A 387 -10.08 -5.60 21.99
C LEU A 387 -11.56 -5.38 22.34
N LYS A 388 -11.83 -4.79 23.51
CA LYS A 388 -13.19 -4.49 23.96
C LYS A 388 -13.86 -3.48 23.02
N LEU A 389 -13.17 -2.38 22.71
CA LEU A 389 -13.68 -1.35 21.80
C LEU A 389 -13.94 -1.90 20.40
N LYS A 390 -13.03 -2.72 19.86
CA LYS A 390 -13.19 -3.33 18.54
C LYS A 390 -14.36 -4.30 18.51
N LYS A 391 -14.53 -5.11 19.57
CA LYS A 391 -15.70 -6.00 19.72
C LYS A 391 -17.00 -5.20 19.74
N GLN A 392 -17.06 -4.14 20.54
CA GLN A 392 -18.23 -3.25 20.61
C GLN A 392 -18.53 -2.61 19.26
N TRP A 393 -17.51 -2.09 18.58
CA TRP A 393 -17.66 -1.49 17.24
C TRP A 393 -18.21 -2.49 16.21
N VAL A 394 -17.72 -3.73 16.19
CA VAL A 394 -18.27 -4.79 15.32
C VAL A 394 -19.75 -5.06 15.66
N GLN A 395 -20.08 -5.14 16.95
CA GLN A 395 -21.46 -5.35 17.40
C GLN A 395 -22.37 -4.19 16.98
N GLU A 396 -21.94 -2.94 17.16
CA GLU A 396 -22.69 -1.74 16.78
C GLU A 396 -22.96 -1.65 15.27
N ILE A 397 -22.08 -2.21 14.44
CA ILE A 397 -22.23 -2.22 12.97
C ILE A 397 -23.12 -3.37 12.50
N VAL A 398 -22.99 -4.56 13.10
CA VAL A 398 -23.67 -5.78 12.64
C VAL A 398 -25.07 -5.92 13.25
N GLU A 399 -25.27 -5.50 14.50
CA GLU A 399 -26.57 -5.63 15.18
C GLU A 399 -27.71 -4.91 14.42
N PRO A 400 -27.56 -3.68 13.90
CA PRO A 400 -28.58 -3.04 13.07
C PRO A 400 -28.92 -3.83 11.80
N LEU A 401 -27.95 -4.50 11.17
CA LEU A 401 -28.21 -5.35 10.00
C LEU A 401 -29.13 -6.52 10.37
N PHE A 402 -28.87 -7.16 11.51
CA PHE A 402 -29.64 -8.33 11.96
C PHE A 402 -31.06 -7.93 12.37
N LEU A 403 -31.21 -6.81 13.08
CA LEU A 403 -32.51 -6.25 13.42
C LEU A 403 -33.30 -5.90 12.15
N ARG A 404 -32.66 -5.22 11.20
CA ARG A 404 -33.31 -4.84 9.95
C ARG A 404 -33.73 -6.03 9.11
N ALA A 405 -32.90 -7.06 9.01
CA ALA A 405 -33.24 -8.28 8.27
C ALA A 405 -34.44 -9.00 8.89
N LYS A 406 -34.53 -9.03 10.23
CA LYS A 406 -35.66 -9.57 10.97
C LYS A 406 -36.94 -8.75 10.78
N GLU A 407 -36.86 -7.43 10.82
CA GLU A 407 -38.00 -6.56 10.51
C GLU A 407 -38.56 -6.84 9.11
N ILE A 408 -37.69 -7.04 8.11
CA ILE A 408 -38.14 -7.37 6.75
C ILE A 408 -38.83 -8.74 6.72
N ASP A 409 -38.34 -9.74 7.47
CA ASP A 409 -39.00 -11.06 7.57
C ASP A 409 -40.39 -10.94 8.20
N GLU A 410 -40.54 -10.15 9.27
CA GLU A 410 -41.82 -9.91 9.94
C GLU A 410 -42.82 -9.24 8.98
N ILE A 411 -42.37 -8.22 8.23
CA ILE A 411 -43.20 -7.55 7.21
C ILE A 411 -43.61 -8.55 6.11
N GLU A 412 -42.73 -9.43 5.66
CA GLU A 412 -43.07 -10.43 4.65
C GLU A 412 -44.08 -11.45 5.16
N GLN A 413 -43.98 -11.87 6.44
CA GLN A 413 -44.96 -12.76 7.06
C GLN A 413 -46.33 -12.08 7.13
N GLU A 414 -46.40 -10.81 7.56
CA GLU A 414 -47.63 -10.02 7.55
C GLU A 414 -48.21 -9.89 6.13
N MET A 415 -47.36 -9.67 5.11
CA MET A 415 -47.80 -9.63 3.71
C MET A 415 -48.40 -10.96 3.25
N ILE A 416 -47.82 -12.09 3.64
CA ILE A 416 -48.34 -13.43 3.31
C ILE A 416 -49.68 -13.66 4.00
N GLU A 417 -49.82 -13.27 5.27
CA GLU A 417 -51.09 -13.36 6.01
C GLU A 417 -52.20 -12.50 5.38
N ASP A 418 -51.83 -11.34 4.84
CA ASP A 418 -52.69 -10.45 4.05
C ASP A 418 -53.03 -11.02 2.64
N GLY A 419 -52.48 -12.17 2.25
CA GLY A 419 -52.66 -12.77 0.93
C GLY A 419 -51.90 -12.06 -0.20
N LYS A 420 -50.92 -11.22 0.13
CA LYS A 420 -50.00 -10.60 -0.83
C LYS A 420 -48.78 -11.51 -1.04
N VAL A 421 -48.24 -11.51 -2.25
CA VAL A 421 -47.01 -12.24 -2.57
C VAL A 421 -45.82 -11.32 -2.28
N PRO A 422 -44.92 -11.68 -1.35
CA PRO A 422 -43.68 -10.93 -1.13
C PRO A 422 -42.85 -10.86 -2.41
N TYR A 423 -42.08 -9.78 -2.56
CA TYR A 423 -41.13 -9.68 -3.66
C TYR A 423 -40.04 -10.76 -3.49
N GLU A 424 -39.86 -11.64 -4.47
CA GLU A 424 -38.77 -12.61 -4.45
C GLU A 424 -37.43 -11.92 -4.74
N GLU A 425 -36.70 -11.61 -3.67
CA GLU A 425 -35.37 -11.01 -3.76
C GLU A 425 -34.39 -11.96 -4.49
N GLY A 426 -33.90 -11.53 -5.65
CA GLY A 426 -32.84 -12.21 -6.39
C GLY A 426 -33.30 -13.21 -7.45
N VAL A 427 -34.58 -13.22 -7.82
CA VAL A 427 -35.05 -13.85 -9.07
C VAL A 427 -35.16 -12.76 -10.12
N THR A 428 -34.02 -12.27 -10.62
CA THR A 428 -34.02 -11.55 -11.89
C THR A 428 -34.18 -12.59 -13.01
N ASP A 429 -35.16 -12.40 -13.88
CA ASP A 429 -35.78 -13.33 -14.85
C ASP A 429 -34.88 -13.99 -15.94
N VAL A 430 -33.57 -14.17 -15.69
CA VAL A 430 -32.67 -14.87 -16.62
C VAL A 430 -31.75 -15.78 -15.82
N VAL A 431 -32.29 -16.89 -15.31
CA VAL A 431 -31.45 -18.02 -14.90
C VAL A 431 -31.13 -18.77 -16.18
N ASP A 432 -29.87 -18.75 -16.60
CA ASP A 432 -29.42 -19.53 -17.75
C ASP A 432 -29.77 -21.02 -17.49
N PRO A 433 -30.34 -21.78 -18.43
CA PRO A 433 -30.75 -23.16 -18.19
C PRO A 433 -29.61 -24.06 -17.68
N ASP A 434 -28.36 -23.72 -18.03
CA ASP A 434 -27.16 -24.40 -17.56
C ASP A 434 -26.88 -24.15 -16.06
N ASP A 435 -27.32 -23.01 -15.51
CA ASP A 435 -27.19 -22.68 -14.09
C ASP A 435 -28.13 -23.51 -13.20
N LEU A 436 -29.29 -23.93 -13.74
CA LEU A 436 -30.26 -24.81 -13.07
C LEU A 436 -29.71 -26.24 -12.90
N ILE A 437 -28.88 -26.70 -13.85
CA ILE A 437 -28.26 -28.04 -13.80
C ILE A 437 -27.12 -28.06 -12.77
N GLN A 438 -26.34 -26.97 -12.66
CA GLN A 438 -25.30 -26.86 -11.63
C GLN A 438 -25.88 -26.76 -10.21
N GLN A 439 -27.04 -26.12 -10.03
CA GLN A 439 -27.70 -25.96 -8.73
C GLN A 439 -28.06 -27.28 -8.04
N GLN A 440 -28.24 -28.38 -8.79
CA GLN A 440 -28.64 -29.67 -8.21
C GLN A 440 -27.49 -30.40 -7.48
N ASN A 441 -26.23 -30.05 -7.74
CA ASN A 441 -25.05 -30.74 -7.18
C ASN A 441 -24.19 -29.85 -6.26
N GLU A 442 -24.51 -28.57 -6.13
CA GLU A 442 -23.75 -27.63 -5.30
C GLU A 442 -24.14 -27.72 -3.82
N THR A 443 -23.15 -27.64 -2.94
CA THR A 443 -23.41 -27.44 -1.50
C THR A 443 -24.05 -26.06 -1.26
N ASP A 444 -24.84 -25.92 -0.20
CA ASP A 444 -25.46 -24.63 0.17
C ASP A 444 -24.45 -23.47 0.23
N LYS A 445 -23.24 -23.75 0.73
CA LYS A 445 -22.14 -22.78 0.77
C LYS A 445 -21.69 -22.40 -0.65
N GLN A 446 -21.46 -23.36 -1.54
CA GLN A 446 -21.04 -23.10 -2.93
C GLN A 446 -22.07 -22.26 -3.69
N PHE A 447 -23.36 -22.58 -3.53
CA PHE A 447 -24.43 -21.78 -4.12
C PHE A 447 -24.43 -20.35 -3.58
N LEU A 448 -24.33 -20.15 -2.26
CA LEU A 448 -24.28 -18.81 -1.68
C LEU A 448 -23.06 -18.03 -2.15
N TYR A 449 -21.88 -18.66 -2.24
CA TYR A 449 -20.71 -18.05 -2.85
C TYR A 449 -20.99 -17.70 -4.33
N ARG A 450 -21.60 -18.57 -5.12
CA ARG A 450 -21.89 -18.33 -6.54
C ARG A 450 -22.98 -17.28 -6.78
N VAL A 451 -23.96 -17.12 -5.92
CA VAL A 451 -25.04 -16.13 -6.12
C VAL A 451 -24.66 -14.79 -5.51
N CYS A 452 -23.99 -14.82 -4.36
CA CYS A 452 -23.71 -13.62 -3.59
C CYS A 452 -22.35 -13.01 -3.93
N MET A 453 -21.34 -13.81 -4.32
CA MET A 453 -20.01 -13.30 -4.67
C MET A 453 -19.90 -12.67 -6.05
N PRO A 454 -20.57 -13.14 -7.13
CA PRO A 454 -20.50 -12.43 -8.41
C PRO A 454 -21.03 -11.00 -8.32
N GLN A 455 -22.05 -10.81 -7.48
CA GLN A 455 -22.55 -9.49 -7.14
C GLN A 455 -21.65 -8.72 -6.13
N LEU A 456 -20.69 -9.41 -5.49
CA LEU A 456 -19.61 -8.82 -4.69
C LEU A 456 -18.38 -8.49 -5.58
N THR A 457 -18.18 -9.22 -6.68
CA THR A 457 -17.13 -8.99 -7.70
C THR A 457 -17.55 -8.01 -8.78
N GLN A 458 -18.86 -7.80 -9.01
CA GLN A 458 -19.34 -6.61 -9.69
C GLN A 458 -18.97 -5.45 -8.77
N GLU A 459 -17.83 -4.84 -9.11
CA GLU A 459 -17.19 -3.77 -8.35
C GLU A 459 -18.24 -2.81 -7.82
N HIS A 460 -18.41 -2.77 -6.49
CA HIS A 460 -19.28 -1.79 -5.87
C HIS A 460 -18.70 -0.43 -6.24
N GLN A 461 -19.34 0.23 -7.19
CA GLN A 461 -18.81 1.39 -7.88
C GLN A 461 -18.37 2.45 -6.87
N GLU A 462 -19.20 2.68 -5.85
CA GLU A 462 -18.95 3.60 -4.73
C GLU A 462 -17.64 3.29 -4.01
N TYR A 463 -17.39 2.01 -3.67
CA TYR A 463 -16.19 1.61 -2.96
C TYR A 463 -14.93 1.77 -3.81
N GLU A 464 -14.99 1.43 -5.10
CA GLU A 464 -13.87 1.64 -6.02
C GLU A 464 -13.57 3.12 -6.26
N ILE A 465 -14.59 3.97 -6.37
CA ILE A 465 -14.39 5.43 -6.44
C ILE A 465 -13.65 5.93 -5.20
N VAL A 466 -14.06 5.50 -4.00
CA VAL A 466 -13.40 5.91 -2.75
C VAL A 466 -11.95 5.40 -2.70
N LYS A 467 -11.66 4.19 -3.19
CA LYS A 467 -10.27 3.71 -3.35
C LYS A 467 -9.45 4.57 -4.31
N GLU A 468 -10.05 4.99 -5.43
CA GLU A 468 -9.37 5.89 -6.37
C GLU A 468 -9.11 7.27 -5.77
N MET A 469 -10.01 7.77 -4.91
CA MET A 469 -9.74 8.97 -4.13
C MET A 469 -8.56 8.79 -3.18
N VAL A 470 -8.46 7.66 -2.48
CA VAL A 470 -7.31 7.32 -1.63
C VAL A 470 -6.01 7.35 -2.45
N ASN A 471 -6.00 6.70 -3.62
CA ASN A 471 -4.86 6.72 -4.54
C ASN A 471 -4.49 8.14 -4.98
N LYS A 472 -5.48 8.99 -5.26
CA LYS A 472 -5.27 10.39 -5.63
C LYS A 472 -4.66 11.20 -4.49
N TYR A 473 -5.11 11.01 -3.24
CA TYR A 473 -4.50 11.67 -2.08
C TYR A 473 -3.05 11.28 -1.88
N TYR A 474 -2.69 10.00 -2.09
CA TYR A 474 -1.28 9.60 -2.04
C TYR A 474 -0.43 10.35 -3.07
N ARG A 475 -0.93 10.53 -4.30
CA ARG A 475 -0.24 11.34 -5.34
C ARG A 475 -0.14 12.82 -4.96
N ILE A 476 -1.19 13.37 -4.33
CA ILE A 476 -1.19 14.77 -3.86
C ILE A 476 -0.15 14.95 -2.74
N ILE A 477 -0.07 14.00 -1.81
CA ILE A 477 0.91 14.01 -0.71
C ILE A 477 2.33 13.91 -1.28
N GLU A 478 2.56 12.99 -2.21
CA GLU A 478 3.85 12.84 -2.91
C GLU A 478 4.25 14.15 -3.58
N PHE A 479 3.36 14.72 -4.39
CA PHE A 479 3.59 15.99 -5.07
C PHE A 479 3.94 17.13 -4.10
N TYR A 480 3.18 17.30 -3.01
CA TYR A 480 3.49 18.37 -2.05
C TYR A 480 4.75 18.11 -1.22
N ALA A 481 5.07 16.84 -0.96
CA ALA A 481 6.31 16.46 -0.29
C ALA A 481 7.54 16.78 -1.16
N GLU A 482 7.48 16.48 -2.46
CA GLU A 482 8.52 16.85 -3.44
C GLU A 482 8.73 18.36 -3.50
N GLN A 483 7.63 19.13 -3.48
CA GLN A 483 7.67 20.59 -3.47
C GLN A 483 8.06 21.19 -2.11
N LYS A 484 8.37 20.36 -1.10
CA LYS A 484 8.69 20.76 0.29
C LYS A 484 7.61 21.64 0.94
N LYS A 485 6.35 21.46 0.57
CA LYS A 485 5.19 22.16 1.12
C LYS A 485 4.57 21.37 2.27
N TYR A 486 5.27 21.31 3.39
CA TYR A 486 4.90 20.45 4.53
C TYR A 486 3.51 20.76 5.13
N ASP A 487 3.06 22.02 5.11
CA ASP A 487 1.72 22.39 5.58
C ASP A 487 0.63 21.76 4.71
N GLN A 488 0.82 21.72 3.40
CA GLN A 488 -0.12 21.09 2.46
C GLN A 488 -0.10 19.57 2.60
N VAL A 489 1.08 18.98 2.83
CA VAL A 489 1.19 17.55 3.18
C VAL A 489 0.39 17.23 4.44
N LYS A 490 0.48 18.09 5.47
CA LYS A 490 -0.25 17.89 6.72
C LYS A 490 -1.78 17.94 6.49
N ILE A 491 -2.27 18.91 5.71
CA ILE A 491 -3.70 19.02 5.37
C ILE A 491 -4.15 17.79 4.58
N ALA A 492 -3.43 17.43 3.51
CA ALA A 492 -3.77 16.26 2.68
C ALA A 492 -3.76 14.96 3.48
N LYS A 493 -2.82 14.80 4.44
CA LYS A 493 -2.81 13.65 5.36
C LYS A 493 -4.04 13.62 6.29
N GLN A 494 -4.50 14.76 6.78
CA GLN A 494 -5.71 14.83 7.61
C GLN A 494 -6.97 14.47 6.81
N GLU A 495 -7.08 14.94 5.57
CA GLU A 495 -8.18 14.58 4.67
C GLU A 495 -8.14 13.10 4.29
N LEU A 496 -6.96 12.57 3.97
CA LEU A 496 -6.75 11.15 3.72
C LEU A 496 -7.15 10.31 4.94
N GLN A 497 -6.79 10.72 6.17
CA GLN A 497 -7.18 9.98 7.38
C GLN A 497 -8.71 9.88 7.53
N ARG A 498 -9.45 10.97 7.29
CA ARG A 498 -10.93 10.93 7.30
C ARG A 498 -11.48 10.02 6.21
N LEU A 499 -10.89 10.05 5.02
CA LEU A 499 -11.29 9.17 3.92
C LEU A 499 -11.04 7.69 4.28
N LEU A 500 -9.92 7.37 4.93
CA LEU A 500 -9.59 6.01 5.35
C LEU A 500 -10.57 5.49 6.42
N GLU A 501 -11.14 6.35 7.28
CA GLU A 501 -12.24 5.97 8.19
C GLU A 501 -13.48 5.52 7.40
N THR A 502 -13.85 6.25 6.35
CA THR A 502 -14.94 5.86 5.45
C THR A 502 -14.63 4.55 4.73
N VAL A 503 -13.41 4.41 4.19
CA VAL A 503 -12.95 3.18 3.53
C VAL A 503 -13.00 1.99 4.48
N GLN A 504 -12.61 2.17 5.74
CA GLN A 504 -12.61 1.09 6.73
C GLN A 504 -14.03 0.56 6.97
N THR A 505 -15.00 1.45 7.16
CA THR A 505 -16.39 1.04 7.38
C THR A 505 -16.98 0.39 6.13
N MET A 506 -16.75 0.95 4.95
CA MET A 506 -17.20 0.35 3.68
C MET A 506 -16.54 -1.02 3.45
N SER A 507 -15.23 -1.11 3.66
CA SER A 507 -14.47 -2.36 3.52
C SER A 507 -14.93 -3.40 4.53
N PHE A 508 -15.35 -3.00 5.73
CA PHE A 508 -15.88 -3.94 6.72
C PHE A 508 -17.18 -4.58 6.22
N TYR A 509 -18.14 -3.80 5.74
CA TYR A 509 -19.38 -4.34 5.17
C TYR A 509 -19.12 -5.22 3.93
N MET A 510 -18.20 -4.81 3.06
CA MET A 510 -17.84 -5.56 1.85
C MET A 510 -17.13 -6.88 2.15
N ASN A 511 -16.36 -6.94 3.24
CA ASN A 511 -15.60 -8.13 3.64
C ASN A 511 -16.29 -8.92 4.77
N LEU A 512 -17.53 -8.57 5.14
CA LEU A 512 -18.25 -9.25 6.20
C LEU A 512 -18.64 -10.65 5.73
N ASP A 513 -17.92 -11.66 6.22
CA ASP A 513 -18.18 -13.05 5.84
C ASP A 513 -19.34 -13.64 6.65
N LEU A 514 -20.54 -13.47 6.11
CA LEU A 514 -21.77 -14.03 6.65
C LEU A 514 -21.93 -15.53 6.36
N ILE A 515 -21.14 -16.08 5.43
CA ILE A 515 -21.20 -17.49 5.03
C ILE A 515 -20.37 -18.34 6.00
N ASP A 516 -19.20 -17.82 6.40
CA ASP A 516 -18.29 -18.46 7.34
C ASP A 516 -18.36 -17.84 8.75
N TYR A 517 -19.57 -17.40 9.15
CA TYR A 517 -19.81 -16.76 10.44
C TYR A 517 -19.37 -17.62 11.64
N GLU A 518 -19.28 -18.94 11.46
CA GLU A 518 -18.82 -19.85 12.50
C GLU A 518 -17.35 -19.60 12.88
N ASN A 519 -16.53 -19.09 11.98
CA ASN A 519 -15.14 -18.79 12.29
C ASN A 519 -14.93 -17.38 12.88
N ASP A 520 -16.02 -16.67 13.17
CA ASP A 520 -16.03 -15.37 13.85
C ASP A 520 -16.80 -15.47 15.18
N GLU A 521 -16.07 -15.30 16.28
CA GLU A 521 -16.62 -15.38 17.64
C GLU A 521 -17.70 -14.32 17.90
N ILE A 522 -17.55 -13.12 17.33
CA ILE A 522 -18.47 -12.01 17.54
C ILE A 522 -19.76 -12.25 16.77
N LEU A 523 -19.66 -12.71 15.51
CA LEU A 523 -20.83 -13.08 14.74
C LEU A 523 -21.59 -14.22 15.40
N LYS A 524 -20.92 -15.29 15.83
CA LYS A 524 -21.55 -16.40 16.59
C LYS A 524 -22.37 -15.92 17.79
N GLU A 525 -21.81 -14.99 18.57
CA GLU A 525 -22.50 -14.41 19.73
C GLU A 525 -23.76 -13.65 19.29
N LEU A 526 -23.68 -12.84 18.23
CA LEU A 526 -24.81 -12.08 17.70
C LEU A 526 -25.88 -12.96 17.05
N VAL A 527 -25.49 -14.00 16.32
CA VAL A 527 -26.40 -15.00 15.74
C VAL A 527 -27.24 -15.62 16.85
N THR A 528 -26.58 -16.03 17.94
CA THR A 528 -27.25 -16.65 19.10
C THR A 528 -28.15 -15.64 19.82
N LYS A 529 -27.67 -14.41 20.01
CA LYS A 529 -28.41 -13.33 20.68
C LYS A 529 -29.70 -12.96 19.96
N HIS A 530 -29.66 -12.86 18.63
CA HIS A 530 -30.80 -12.43 17.80
C HIS A 530 -31.58 -13.60 17.18
N GLN A 531 -31.19 -14.85 17.45
CA GLN A 531 -31.80 -16.08 16.92
C GLN A 531 -31.84 -16.09 15.38
N ILE A 532 -30.75 -15.66 14.75
CA ILE A 532 -30.66 -15.57 13.29
C ILE A 532 -30.49 -16.95 12.67
N ASN A 533 -31.32 -17.25 11.66
CA ASN A 533 -31.22 -18.52 10.94
C ASN A 533 -30.38 -18.40 9.65
N PHE A 534 -29.08 -18.65 9.75
CA PHE A 534 -28.17 -18.70 8.58
C PHE A 534 -28.38 -19.91 7.66
N THR A 535 -29.24 -20.88 8.02
CA THR A 535 -29.60 -21.98 7.10
C THR A 535 -30.53 -21.52 5.97
N ASP A 536 -31.27 -20.42 6.19
CA ASP A 536 -32.13 -19.85 5.16
C ASP A 536 -31.32 -19.00 4.18
N ARG A 537 -31.19 -19.50 2.95
CA ARG A 537 -30.52 -18.80 1.84
C ARG A 537 -31.15 -17.44 1.53
N LYS A 538 -32.46 -17.27 1.74
CA LYS A 538 -33.15 -15.99 1.54
C LYS A 538 -32.64 -14.95 2.55
N TYR A 539 -32.51 -15.36 3.80
CA TYR A 539 -32.02 -14.50 4.88
C TYR A 539 -30.58 -14.02 4.65
N VAL A 540 -29.68 -14.94 4.26
CA VAL A 540 -28.27 -14.59 3.97
C VAL A 540 -28.16 -13.61 2.81
N ARG A 541 -28.92 -13.84 1.72
CA ARG A 541 -28.96 -12.91 0.57
C ARG A 541 -29.42 -11.52 0.98
N ARG A 542 -30.44 -11.43 1.85
CA ARG A 542 -30.94 -10.17 2.37
C ARG A 542 -29.89 -9.42 3.18
N LEU A 543 -29.19 -10.10 4.09
CA LEU A 543 -28.13 -9.48 4.88
C LEU A 543 -27.01 -8.93 3.97
N ILE A 544 -26.62 -9.67 2.94
CA ILE A 544 -25.63 -9.20 1.96
C ILE A 544 -26.14 -7.96 1.22
N ARG A 545 -27.42 -7.93 0.83
CA ARG A 545 -28.02 -6.73 0.23
C ARG A 545 -28.00 -5.54 1.19
N LEU A 546 -28.36 -5.73 2.46
CA LEU A 546 -28.30 -4.67 3.47
C LEU A 546 -26.88 -4.15 3.67
N CYS A 547 -25.86 -5.01 3.61
CA CYS A 547 -24.45 -4.57 3.64
C CYS A 547 -24.16 -3.60 2.47
N ARG A 548 -24.66 -3.89 1.27
CA ARG A 548 -24.49 -3.03 0.07
C ARG A 548 -25.25 -1.71 0.17
N GLU A 549 -26.48 -1.77 0.66
CA GLU A 549 -27.28 -0.57 0.92
C GLU A 549 -26.55 0.36 1.91
N ASN A 550 -26.00 -0.19 2.99
CA ASN A 550 -25.19 0.57 3.94
C ASN A 550 -23.92 1.15 3.32
N VAL A 551 -23.22 0.41 2.44
CA VAL A 551 -22.07 0.94 1.69
C VAL A 551 -22.48 2.14 0.83
N THR A 552 -23.63 2.05 0.16
CA THR A 552 -24.19 3.12 -0.66
C THR A 552 -24.59 4.33 0.19
N GLU A 553 -25.19 4.10 1.35
CA GLU A 553 -25.56 5.14 2.31
C GLU A 553 -24.33 5.87 2.86
N ILE A 554 -23.30 5.12 3.28
CA ILE A 554 -22.03 5.68 3.76
C ILE A 554 -21.38 6.55 2.68
N PHE A 555 -21.37 6.08 1.43
CA PHE A 555 -20.88 6.86 0.30
C PHE A 555 -21.68 8.15 0.09
N GLY A 556 -23.01 8.08 0.13
CA GLY A 556 -23.90 9.23 -0.03
C GLY A 556 -23.79 10.27 1.10
N GLN A 557 -23.47 9.82 2.32
CA GLN A 557 -23.24 10.69 3.48
C GLN A 557 -21.80 11.23 3.56
N GLY A 558 -20.90 10.68 2.74
CA GLY A 558 -19.48 11.01 2.73
C GLY A 558 -19.20 12.48 2.39
N LYS A 559 -18.47 13.18 3.28
CA LYS A 559 -18.04 14.56 3.06
C LYS A 559 -16.70 14.59 2.31
N PHE A 560 -16.76 14.30 1.02
CA PHE A 560 -15.60 14.21 0.15
C PHE A 560 -15.12 15.58 -0.35
N ASN A 561 -13.81 15.71 -0.58
CA ASN A 561 -13.27 16.82 -1.35
C ASN A 561 -13.75 16.69 -2.81
N PHE A 562 -14.50 17.68 -3.29
CA PHE A 562 -15.18 17.62 -4.58
C PHE A 562 -14.22 17.43 -5.77
N GLU A 563 -13.05 18.09 -5.75
CA GLU A 563 -12.07 18.00 -6.84
C GLU A 563 -11.45 16.59 -6.92
N VAL A 564 -11.14 16.01 -5.76
CA VAL A 564 -10.61 14.64 -5.67
C VAL A 564 -11.66 13.61 -6.08
N PHE A 565 -12.92 13.84 -5.69
CA PHE A 565 -14.05 13.01 -6.06
C PHE A 565 -14.33 13.03 -7.57
N GLU A 566 -14.39 14.21 -8.19
CA GLU A 566 -14.60 14.38 -9.63
C GLU A 566 -13.50 13.69 -10.45
N TYR A 567 -12.24 13.82 -9.99
CA TYR A 567 -11.11 13.10 -10.56
C TYR A 567 -11.31 11.58 -10.48
N ALA A 568 -11.65 11.06 -9.29
CA ALA A 568 -11.80 9.62 -9.06
C ALA A 568 -12.94 9.03 -9.89
N MET A 569 -14.08 9.73 -9.98
CA MET A 569 -15.21 9.37 -10.84
C MET A 569 -14.79 9.26 -12.31
N THR A 570 -14.10 10.28 -12.83
CA THR A 570 -13.65 10.31 -14.23
C THR A 570 -12.66 9.18 -14.53
N ASP A 571 -11.72 8.94 -13.62
CA ASP A 571 -10.72 7.87 -13.76
C ASP A 571 -11.36 6.48 -13.69
N TYR A 572 -12.31 6.26 -12.77
CA TYR A 572 -13.07 5.03 -12.65
C TYR A 572 -13.84 4.69 -13.94
N PHE A 573 -14.66 5.62 -14.45
CA PHE A 573 -15.43 5.38 -15.68
C PHE A 573 -14.55 5.25 -16.93
N LYS A 574 -13.34 5.82 -16.91
CA LYS A 574 -12.35 5.58 -17.96
C LYS A 574 -11.83 4.15 -17.89
N LYS A 575 -11.38 3.69 -16.72
CA LYS A 575 -10.88 2.31 -16.50
C LYS A 575 -11.95 1.27 -16.81
N LYS A 576 -13.18 1.49 -16.37
CA LYS A 576 -14.32 0.60 -16.64
C LYS A 576 -14.57 0.44 -18.14
N ARG A 577 -14.60 1.55 -18.90
CA ARG A 577 -14.72 1.49 -20.38
C ARG A 577 -13.56 0.74 -21.03
N GLU A 578 -12.32 0.98 -20.59
CA GLU A 578 -11.15 0.27 -21.10
C GLU A 578 -11.20 -1.24 -20.78
N GLN A 579 -11.76 -1.62 -19.64
CA GLN A 579 -11.92 -3.02 -19.24
C GLN A 579 -13.02 -3.70 -20.06
N GLU A 580 -14.19 -3.09 -20.19
CA GLU A 580 -15.29 -3.59 -21.03
C GLU A 580 -14.85 -3.75 -22.50
N GLU A 581 -14.03 -2.82 -23.02
CA GLU A 581 -13.43 -2.95 -24.35
C GLU A 581 -12.47 -4.15 -24.44
N ARG A 582 -11.61 -4.36 -23.43
CA ARG A 582 -10.70 -5.52 -23.40
C ARG A 582 -11.44 -6.84 -23.29
N GLU A 583 -12.43 -6.93 -22.40
CA GLU A 583 -13.27 -8.12 -22.24
C GLU A 583 -14.04 -8.42 -23.53
N ARG A 584 -14.53 -7.39 -24.22
CA ARG A 584 -15.15 -7.54 -25.54
C ARG A 584 -14.17 -8.00 -26.60
N GLU A 585 -12.95 -7.47 -26.63
CA GLU A 585 -11.89 -7.93 -27.54
C GLU A 585 -11.47 -9.38 -27.26
N GLU A 586 -11.36 -9.78 -25.99
CA GLU A 586 -11.06 -11.15 -25.58
C GLU A 586 -12.20 -12.11 -25.92
N TYR A 587 -13.44 -11.70 -25.68
CA TYR A 587 -14.63 -12.45 -26.09
C TYR A 587 -14.66 -12.65 -27.61
N LEU A 588 -14.38 -11.61 -28.40
CA LEU A 588 -14.30 -11.70 -29.86
C LEU A 588 -13.12 -12.58 -30.35
N LYS A 589 -12.04 -12.70 -29.57
CA LYS A 589 -10.93 -13.62 -29.86
C LYS A 589 -11.30 -15.08 -29.57
N GLN A 590 -12.05 -15.34 -28.50
CA GLN A 590 -12.48 -16.68 -28.10
C GLN A 590 -13.67 -17.19 -28.94
N HIS A 591 -14.56 -16.27 -29.30
CA HIS A 591 -15.71 -16.51 -30.16
C HIS A 591 -15.57 -15.64 -31.40
N PRO A 592 -14.64 -15.98 -32.32
CA PRO A 592 -14.54 -15.25 -33.59
C PRO A 592 -15.92 -15.29 -34.23
N GLU A 593 -16.54 -14.11 -34.39
CA GLU A 593 -17.86 -14.02 -35.00
C GLU A 593 -17.85 -14.86 -36.27
N PRO A 594 -18.84 -15.74 -36.50
CA PRO A 594 -18.92 -16.50 -37.73
C PRO A 594 -18.82 -15.49 -38.85
N VAL A 595 -17.75 -15.58 -39.65
CA VAL A 595 -17.42 -14.62 -40.71
C VAL A 595 -18.70 -14.40 -41.47
N LYS A 596 -19.38 -13.27 -41.22
CA LYS A 596 -20.66 -12.98 -41.87
C LYS A 596 -20.33 -13.08 -43.35
N PRO A 597 -20.92 -14.05 -44.09
CA PRO A 597 -20.53 -14.35 -45.46
C PRO A 597 -20.59 -13.03 -46.17
N LYS A 598 -19.44 -12.52 -46.63
CA LYS A 598 -19.24 -11.14 -47.14
C LYS A 598 -20.54 -10.65 -47.73
N GLN A 599 -21.37 -10.01 -46.91
CA GLN A 599 -22.52 -9.32 -47.43
C GLN A 599 -21.81 -8.22 -48.20
N GLU A 600 -21.90 -8.29 -49.52
CA GLU A 600 -21.50 -7.24 -50.45
C GLU A 600 -22.19 -5.98 -49.96
N SER A 601 -21.56 -5.34 -48.96
CA SER A 601 -22.05 -4.15 -48.31
C SER A 601 -21.80 -3.10 -49.35
N SER A 602 -22.87 -2.96 -50.13
CA SER A 602 -23.04 -2.16 -51.33
C SER A 602 -21.93 -1.13 -51.46
N PHE A 603 -21.11 -1.31 -52.49
CA PHE A 603 -20.22 -0.29 -53.05
C PHE A 603 -20.84 1.13 -52.98
N LEU A 604 -22.17 1.21 -53.16
CA LEU A 604 -23.02 2.40 -52.99
C LEU A 604 -22.83 3.18 -51.67
N LYS A 605 -22.69 2.53 -50.50
CA LYS A 605 -22.54 3.26 -49.22
C LYS A 605 -21.16 3.88 -49.05
N LYS A 606 -20.11 3.30 -49.65
CA LYS A 606 -18.77 3.89 -49.64
C LYS A 606 -18.64 5.02 -50.68
N THR A 607 -19.35 4.93 -51.81
CA THR A 607 -19.35 6.01 -52.82
C THR A 607 -20.26 7.18 -52.44
N LEU A 608 -21.39 6.97 -51.74
CA LEU A 608 -22.32 8.06 -51.38
C LEU A 608 -21.85 8.94 -50.21
N PHE A 609 -20.87 8.49 -49.42
CA PHE A 609 -20.33 9.25 -48.29
C PHE A 609 -18.84 9.59 -48.44
N SER A 610 -18.25 9.41 -49.64
CA SER A 610 -16.91 9.89 -49.88
C SER A 610 -16.90 11.42 -49.98
N THR A 611 -15.82 12.05 -49.52
CA THR A 611 -15.58 13.49 -49.69
C THR A 611 -15.63 13.91 -51.16
N GLU A 612 -15.28 13.01 -52.08
CA GLU A 612 -15.38 13.21 -53.53
C GLU A 612 -16.84 13.38 -53.99
N PHE A 613 -17.79 12.60 -53.46
CA PHE A 613 -19.21 12.72 -53.80
C PHE A 613 -19.80 14.07 -53.39
N TRP A 614 -19.46 14.55 -52.19
CA TRP A 614 -19.91 15.87 -51.72
C TRP A 614 -19.32 17.02 -52.56
N MET A 615 -18.06 16.89 -53.00
CA MET A 615 -17.45 17.85 -53.93
C MET A 615 -18.16 17.85 -55.29
N GLN A 616 -18.51 16.68 -55.83
CA GLN A 616 -19.26 16.58 -57.09
C GLN A 616 -20.67 17.18 -56.98
N MET A 617 -21.38 16.92 -55.88
CA MET A 617 -22.70 17.51 -55.62
C MET A 617 -22.64 19.03 -55.47
N LEU A 618 -21.59 19.56 -54.83
CA LEU A 618 -21.39 21.00 -54.69
C LEU A 618 -21.10 21.68 -56.04
N VAL A 619 -20.27 21.07 -56.89
CA VAL A 619 -20.03 21.55 -58.26
C VAL A 619 -21.32 21.52 -59.08
N LEU A 620 -22.12 20.45 -58.98
CA LEU A 620 -23.39 20.33 -59.68
C LEU A 620 -24.39 21.41 -59.24
N LEU A 621 -24.45 21.70 -57.94
CA LEU A 621 -25.27 22.80 -57.39
C LEU A 621 -24.80 24.18 -57.87
N LEU A 622 -23.49 24.40 -57.97
CA LEU A 622 -22.95 25.65 -58.52
C LEU A 622 -23.29 25.81 -60.00
N VAL A 623 -23.22 24.75 -60.79
CA VAL A 623 -23.61 24.77 -62.21
C VAL A 623 -25.11 25.02 -62.36
N MET A 624 -25.95 24.37 -61.56
CA MET A 624 -27.39 24.60 -61.55
C MET A 624 -27.75 26.02 -61.10
N GLY A 625 -27.08 26.53 -60.07
CA GLY A 625 -27.23 27.91 -59.60
C GLY A 625 -26.81 28.94 -60.64
N ALA A 626 -25.70 28.69 -61.34
CA ALA A 626 -25.26 29.52 -62.47
C ALA A 626 -26.26 29.48 -63.62
N MET A 627 -26.76 28.30 -64.02
CA MET A 627 -27.78 28.17 -65.05
C MET A 627 -29.08 28.88 -64.66
N PHE A 628 -29.53 28.77 -63.41
CA PHE A 628 -30.70 29.48 -62.91
C PHE A 628 -30.50 30.99 -62.91
N TYR A 629 -29.33 31.46 -62.46
CA TYR A 629 -28.96 32.87 -62.48
C TYR A 629 -28.91 33.44 -63.90
N PHE A 630 -28.26 32.75 -64.83
CA PHE A 630 -28.23 33.14 -66.24
C PHE A 630 -29.62 33.13 -66.85
N ASN A 631 -30.44 32.13 -66.55
CA ASN A 631 -31.82 32.05 -67.03
C ASN A 631 -32.65 33.27 -66.58
N ASN A 632 -32.54 33.65 -65.31
CA ASN A 632 -33.28 34.78 -64.75
C ASN A 632 -32.75 36.15 -65.19
N ASN A 633 -31.42 36.34 -65.27
CA ASN A 633 -30.85 37.67 -65.56
C ASN A 633 -30.64 37.99 -67.04
N THR A 634 -30.54 36.99 -67.92
CA THR A 634 -30.29 37.25 -69.35
C THR A 634 -31.52 37.05 -70.23
N GLY A 635 -32.61 36.48 -69.70
CA GLY A 635 -33.79 36.12 -70.49
C GLY A 635 -33.46 35.23 -71.69
N PHE A 636 -32.31 34.57 -71.67
CA PHE A 636 -31.71 33.90 -72.83
C PHE A 636 -32.56 32.71 -73.28
N ILE A 637 -33.16 31.98 -72.34
CA ILE A 637 -34.10 30.88 -72.66
C ILE A 637 -35.42 31.44 -73.23
N GLY A 638 -35.91 32.58 -72.74
CA GLY A 638 -37.07 33.26 -73.31
C GLY A 638 -36.85 33.74 -74.75
N LYS A 639 -35.63 34.18 -75.09
CA LYS A 639 -35.25 34.55 -76.46
C LYS A 639 -35.02 33.35 -77.36
N LEU A 640 -34.43 32.25 -76.85
CA LEU A 640 -34.20 31.02 -77.62
C LEU A 640 -35.51 30.36 -78.08
N PHE A 641 -36.59 30.47 -77.29
CA PHE A 641 -37.92 29.94 -77.65
C PHE A 641 -38.81 30.92 -78.42
N SER A 642 -38.39 32.19 -78.60
CA SER A 642 -39.12 33.17 -79.42
C SER A 642 -38.75 33.17 -80.92
N LEU A 643 -37.71 32.40 -81.31
CA LEU A 643 -37.18 32.34 -82.68
C LEU A 643 -37.81 31.24 -83.57
N LYS A 644 -39.05 30.84 -83.26
CA LYS A 644 -39.93 30.12 -84.19
C LYS A 644 -41.32 30.75 -84.20
N LYS A 645 -41.42 31.88 -84.89
CA LYS A 645 -42.59 32.24 -85.69
C LYS A 645 -42.15 33.04 -86.91
#